data_AF-A0AAW4ZVY9-F1
#
_entry.id   AF-A0AAW4ZVY9-F1
#
_cell.length_a   1.000
_cell.length_b   1.000
_cell.length_c   1.000
_cell.angle_alpha   90.00
_cell.angle_beta   90.00
_cell.angle_gamma   90.00
#
_symmetry.space_group_name_H-M   'P 1'
#
loop_
_entity.id
_entity.type
_entity.pdbx_description
1 polymer ?
#
loop_
_entity_poly.entity_id
_entity_poly.type
_entity_poly.pdbx_seq_one_letter_code
_entity_poly.pdbx_strand_id
1 'polypeptide(L)'
;MNSARNTKKNPIDKILIEAPRSHKDGHLFVIPANLVDWLPQYQHFKGVTKSIIELLNIISLRGLSTQDGMVSTTELIEATEGQLTRAAIQQRLRAAVTVGLFNQQPVRFEEGLAGKTMLHHFINPALLISQLGTGSLLSEQFKQREKQKRSKALAQNHVNRRLLTEYGLGTPPSMPDEADQIVVSPTSWAGIIDQALAPPRTKKSYQKAMVAISGTKAIIETRSSKSIMTVDDLMTLFALFTLTVQYHDHHLADYEIQLRSMANKTPVYITDILALRGKKDSGPARDSIRESIDRIEFTDFQLHELTGRWLSENMPEGFKSDRFRFIARTITASEEAPQEGEDGEIRIKPNLYILVWEPSFFDELLTRDYFFLFPPEILRQHTLVFQLYTFFRSRMSRRVVDSMLLSELNQKLARNIEWRRFSSDIIRELKKLAEGKVTETMFAVNLWGYHLTISAEEIDKRYTDYRIDIKSDAEEVIRYSRAKTTNEGKRNMAPTMPNPLRNEIMPKQALDQLSAIIDGEFEPIQRKEPRPRGRLGRRIKLRKHLVEINADELTIVLSKYTSSEALQRSITALSAMTGHPATTITEECHGYLEKLDWLHVAGERVSYETLSKTVELYNSRQDERHLSIERLISGLAVRRKVCKLVHEGHITDQVLSALDDVAKGI
;
A
#
# COMPACT_ATOMS: atom_id res chain seq x y z
N MET A 1 -12.51 -59.76 21.43
CA MET A 1 -12.20 -60.87 20.52
C MET A 1 -12.76 -60.52 19.14
N ASN A 2 -11.91 -60.03 18.23
CA ASN A 2 -12.29 -59.68 16.86
C ASN A 2 -12.09 -60.89 15.96
N SER A 3 -13.17 -61.45 15.41
CA SER A 3 -13.10 -62.46 14.34
C SER A 3 -12.88 -61.76 13.00
N ALA A 4 -11.68 -61.92 12.46
CA ALA A 4 -11.24 -61.37 11.18
C ALA A 4 -12.08 -61.90 10.00
N ARG A 5 -12.76 -60.99 9.28
CA ARG A 5 -13.22 -61.25 7.91
C ARG A 5 -12.04 -61.10 6.97
N ASN A 6 -11.53 -62.26 6.54
CA ASN A 6 -10.55 -62.44 5.48
C ASN A 6 -11.16 -61.96 4.15
N THR A 7 -10.79 -60.78 3.68
CA THR A 7 -11.03 -60.36 2.28
C THR A 7 -9.78 -60.67 1.47
N LYS A 8 -9.89 -61.66 0.59
CA LYS A 8 -8.85 -62.06 -0.38
C LYS A 8 -8.51 -60.84 -1.25
N LYS A 9 -7.25 -60.40 -1.23
CA LYS A 9 -6.70 -59.42 -2.19
C LYS A 9 -6.66 -60.06 -3.58
N ASN A 10 -7.23 -59.38 -4.57
CA ASN A 10 -7.09 -59.71 -6.00
C ASN A 10 -5.59 -59.73 -6.40
N PRO A 11 -5.16 -60.61 -7.32
CA PRO A 11 -3.79 -60.61 -7.82
C PRO A 11 -3.53 -59.32 -8.61
N ILE A 12 -2.37 -58.70 -8.37
CA ILE A 12 -1.94 -57.49 -9.09
C ILE A 12 -1.60 -57.92 -10.53
N ASP A 13 -2.39 -57.46 -11.50
CA ASP A 13 -2.17 -57.72 -12.93
C ASP A 13 -0.77 -57.23 -13.35
N LYS A 14 0.05 -58.14 -13.90
CA LYS A 14 1.40 -57.83 -14.39
C LYS A 14 1.35 -57.56 -15.89
N ILE A 15 1.93 -56.43 -16.32
CA ILE A 15 1.99 -56.04 -17.73
C ILE A 15 3.04 -56.88 -18.47
N LEU A 16 2.70 -57.36 -19.66
CA LEU A 16 3.62 -58.08 -20.54
C LEU A 16 4.50 -57.07 -21.32
N ILE A 17 5.82 -57.28 -21.31
CA ILE A 17 6.80 -56.53 -22.11
C ILE A 17 7.35 -57.46 -23.19
N GLU A 18 7.23 -57.03 -24.45
CA GLU A 18 7.64 -57.79 -25.65
C GLU A 18 9.17 -57.77 -25.86
N ALA A 19 9.68 -58.75 -26.60
CA ALA A 19 11.07 -58.77 -27.04
C ALA A 19 11.40 -57.56 -27.94
N PRO A 20 12.63 -56.99 -27.90
CA PRO A 20 13.89 -57.54 -27.37
C PRO A 20 14.19 -57.20 -25.89
N ARG A 21 13.26 -56.57 -25.17
CA ARG A 21 13.52 -56.14 -23.78
C ARG A 21 13.57 -57.32 -22.82
N SER A 22 14.47 -57.25 -21.85
CA SER A 22 14.65 -58.28 -20.82
C SER A 22 14.86 -57.69 -19.42
N HIS A 23 14.77 -58.54 -18.40
CA HIS A 23 15.06 -58.12 -17.01
C HIS A 23 16.47 -57.55 -16.80
N LYS A 24 17.42 -57.85 -17.71
CA LYS A 24 18.80 -57.33 -17.64
C LYS A 24 18.85 -55.82 -17.88
N ASP A 25 17.86 -55.27 -18.58
CA ASP A 25 17.78 -53.85 -18.91
C ASP A 25 17.45 -52.98 -17.67
N GLY A 26 17.00 -53.62 -16.59
CA GLY A 26 16.65 -53.01 -15.31
C GLY A 26 15.26 -52.35 -15.35
N HIS A 27 15.06 -51.26 -14.59
CA HIS A 27 13.76 -50.58 -14.55
C HIS A 27 13.43 -49.92 -15.89
N LEU A 28 12.13 -49.86 -16.20
CA LEU A 28 11.61 -49.30 -17.45
C LEU A 28 10.79 -48.04 -17.16
N PHE A 29 10.85 -47.07 -18.06
CA PHE A 29 10.13 -45.79 -18.00
C PHE A 29 9.24 -45.64 -19.23
N VAL A 30 7.95 -45.41 -19.04
CA VAL A 30 7.01 -45.12 -20.13
C VAL A 30 7.06 -43.63 -20.43
N ILE A 31 7.19 -43.26 -21.71
CA ILE A 31 7.31 -41.86 -22.12
C ILE A 31 5.94 -41.35 -22.59
N PRO A 32 5.30 -40.43 -21.85
CA PRO A 32 4.10 -39.76 -22.35
C PRO A 32 4.47 -38.71 -23.39
N ALA A 33 3.59 -38.50 -24.38
CA ALA A 33 3.78 -37.48 -25.43
C ALA A 33 3.98 -36.06 -24.86
N ASN A 34 3.35 -35.75 -23.73
CA ASN A 34 3.40 -34.43 -23.09
C ASN A 34 4.50 -34.31 -22.03
N LEU A 35 5.48 -35.24 -21.99
CA LEU A 35 6.51 -35.25 -20.96
C LEU A 35 7.30 -33.94 -20.90
N VAL A 36 7.65 -33.39 -22.07
CA VAL A 36 8.45 -32.16 -22.19
C VAL A 36 7.78 -30.98 -21.49
N ASP A 37 6.44 -30.88 -21.56
CA ASP A 37 5.67 -29.81 -20.92
C ASP A 37 5.54 -30.01 -19.40
N TRP A 38 5.63 -31.25 -18.93
CA TRP A 38 5.52 -31.58 -17.50
C TRP A 38 6.83 -31.35 -16.73
N LEU A 39 7.99 -31.46 -17.40
CA LEU A 39 9.30 -31.32 -16.76
C LEU A 39 9.52 -29.98 -16.04
N PRO A 40 9.21 -28.81 -16.64
CA PRO A 40 9.32 -27.52 -15.95
C PRO A 40 8.36 -27.44 -14.76
N GLN A 41 7.16 -28.02 -14.89
CA GLN A 41 6.14 -27.99 -13.84
C GLN A 41 6.56 -28.78 -12.61
N TYR A 42 7.25 -29.91 -12.78
CA TYR A 42 7.72 -30.70 -11.66
C TYR A 42 8.70 -29.96 -10.74
N GLN A 43 9.45 -28.97 -11.27
CA GLN A 43 10.42 -28.20 -10.50
C GLN A 43 9.78 -27.34 -9.39
N HIS A 44 8.47 -27.12 -9.47
CA HIS A 44 7.73 -26.33 -8.50
C HIS A 44 7.29 -27.16 -7.27
N PHE A 45 7.36 -28.49 -7.32
CA PHE A 45 6.97 -29.34 -6.18
C PHE A 45 8.09 -29.48 -5.16
N LYS A 46 7.70 -29.45 -3.88
CA LYS A 46 8.59 -29.67 -2.74
C LYS A 46 9.23 -31.06 -2.80
N GLY A 47 10.56 -31.12 -2.67
CA GLY A 47 11.34 -32.35 -2.70
C GLY A 47 11.92 -32.71 -4.07
N VAL A 48 11.56 -31.98 -5.14
CA VAL A 48 12.19 -32.14 -6.46
C VAL A 48 13.53 -31.41 -6.48
N THR A 49 14.61 -32.18 -6.34
CA THR A 49 15.99 -31.67 -6.34
C THR A 49 16.56 -31.62 -7.76
N LYS A 50 17.68 -30.89 -7.94
CA LYS A 50 18.40 -30.81 -9.23
C LYS A 50 18.79 -32.17 -9.79
N SER A 51 19.14 -33.13 -8.93
CA SER A 51 19.52 -34.48 -9.35
C SER A 51 18.35 -35.32 -9.86
N ILE A 52 17.13 -35.07 -9.36
CA ILE A 52 15.91 -35.68 -9.89
C ILE A 52 15.63 -35.09 -11.27
N ILE A 53 15.70 -33.76 -11.43
CA ILE A 53 15.48 -33.09 -12.73
C ILE A 53 16.46 -33.59 -13.78
N GLU A 54 17.73 -33.78 -13.42
CA GLU A 54 18.75 -34.34 -14.30
C GLU A 54 18.35 -35.75 -14.78
N LEU A 55 17.89 -36.63 -13.88
CA LEU A 55 17.39 -37.96 -14.26
C LEU A 55 16.19 -37.85 -15.23
N LEU A 56 15.23 -36.96 -14.96
CA LEU A 56 14.06 -36.80 -15.81
C LEU A 56 14.40 -36.25 -17.20
N ASN A 57 15.36 -35.32 -17.27
CA ASN A 57 15.84 -34.76 -18.54
C ASN A 57 16.54 -35.84 -19.39
N ILE A 58 17.35 -36.71 -18.77
CA ILE A 58 18.01 -37.81 -19.48
C ILE A 58 16.96 -38.82 -19.99
N ILE A 59 15.95 -39.16 -19.19
CA ILE A 59 14.83 -40.04 -19.62
C ILE A 59 14.09 -39.44 -20.82
N SER A 60 13.79 -38.14 -20.77
CA SER A 60 13.11 -37.43 -21.85
C SER A 60 13.95 -37.39 -23.13
N LEU A 61 15.22 -37.02 -23.01
CA LEU A 61 16.14 -36.93 -24.16
C LEU A 61 16.36 -38.30 -24.81
N ARG A 62 16.56 -39.36 -24.01
CA ARG A 62 16.67 -40.71 -24.55
C ARG A 62 15.36 -41.17 -25.16
N GLY A 63 14.23 -40.78 -24.57
CA GLY A 63 12.90 -41.14 -25.04
C GLY A 63 12.58 -40.69 -26.45
N LEU A 64 13.12 -39.55 -26.89
CA LEU A 64 12.99 -39.08 -28.28
C LEU A 64 13.61 -40.03 -29.31
N SER A 65 14.54 -40.90 -28.89
CA SER A 65 15.24 -41.86 -29.77
C SER A 65 14.69 -43.29 -29.71
N THR A 66 13.64 -43.53 -28.93
CA THR A 66 13.09 -44.89 -28.72
C THR A 66 12.00 -45.24 -29.71
N GLN A 67 11.96 -46.50 -30.16
CA GLN A 67 10.98 -46.99 -31.14
C GLN A 67 9.74 -47.60 -30.50
N ASP A 68 9.85 -48.05 -29.24
CA ASP A 68 8.80 -48.76 -28.49
C ASP A 68 8.21 -47.92 -27.35
N GLY A 69 8.57 -46.63 -27.28
CA GLY A 69 8.03 -45.67 -26.30
C GLY A 69 8.45 -45.92 -24.85
N MET A 70 9.45 -46.79 -24.62
CA MET A 70 9.99 -47.08 -23.29
C MET A 70 11.49 -46.79 -23.24
N VAL A 71 11.99 -46.40 -22.06
CA VAL A 71 13.43 -46.25 -21.81
C VAL A 71 13.85 -47.15 -20.66
N SER A 72 14.97 -47.85 -20.81
CA SER A 72 15.52 -48.70 -19.76
C SER A 72 16.61 -48.02 -18.95
N THR A 73 16.84 -48.47 -17.71
CA THR A 73 17.97 -47.98 -16.91
C THR A 73 19.32 -48.21 -17.56
N THR A 74 19.45 -49.24 -18.40
CA THR A 74 20.72 -49.54 -19.10
C THR A 74 20.98 -48.51 -20.20
N GLU A 75 19.94 -48.14 -20.96
CA GLU A 75 20.03 -47.07 -21.97
C GLU A 75 20.35 -45.71 -21.34
N LEU A 76 19.91 -45.43 -20.11
CA LEU A 76 20.27 -44.20 -19.39
C LEU A 76 21.76 -44.17 -18.99
N ILE A 77 22.33 -45.33 -18.67
CA ILE A 77 23.76 -45.45 -18.34
C ILE A 77 24.60 -45.23 -19.60
N GLU A 78 24.18 -45.82 -20.72
CA GLU A 78 24.81 -45.63 -22.03
C GLU A 78 24.74 -44.17 -22.49
N ALA A 79 23.58 -43.52 -22.33
CA ALA A 79 23.37 -42.12 -22.71
C ALA A 79 24.22 -41.12 -21.89
N THR A 80 24.75 -41.53 -20.75
CA THR A 80 25.64 -40.71 -19.90
C THR A 80 27.09 -41.16 -19.96
N GLU A 81 27.45 -42.01 -20.93
CA GLU A 81 28.80 -42.59 -21.08
C GLU A 81 29.33 -43.23 -19.79
N GLY A 82 28.43 -43.79 -18.98
CA GLY A 82 28.78 -44.42 -17.70
C GLY A 82 29.04 -43.46 -16.53
N GLN A 83 28.89 -42.14 -16.71
CA GLN A 83 29.01 -41.17 -15.61
C GLN A 83 27.92 -41.37 -14.54
N LEU A 84 26.72 -41.79 -14.95
CA LEU A 84 25.64 -42.15 -14.03
C LEU A 84 25.60 -43.66 -13.81
N THR A 85 25.97 -44.11 -12.62
CA THR A 85 25.93 -45.54 -12.27
C THR A 85 24.50 -46.03 -12.04
N ARG A 86 24.27 -47.34 -12.21
CA ARG A 86 22.97 -47.98 -11.94
C ARG A 86 22.46 -47.68 -10.52
N ALA A 87 23.36 -47.64 -9.53
CA ALA A 87 23.03 -47.30 -8.15
C ALA A 87 22.57 -45.84 -7.98
N ALA A 88 23.24 -44.90 -8.67
CA ALA A 88 22.86 -43.48 -8.65
C ALA A 88 21.47 -43.26 -9.29
N ILE A 89 21.18 -43.94 -10.40
CA ILE A 89 19.87 -43.91 -11.05
C ILE A 89 18.80 -44.46 -10.10
N GLN A 90 19.03 -45.62 -9.47
CA GLN A 90 18.08 -46.21 -8.51
C GLN A 90 17.87 -45.34 -7.26
N GLN A 91 18.90 -44.63 -6.78
CA GLN A 91 18.77 -43.70 -5.67
C GLN A 91 17.88 -42.51 -6.04
N ARG A 92 18.13 -41.89 -7.20
CA ARG A 92 17.33 -40.77 -7.73
C ARG A 92 15.89 -41.20 -8.03
N LEU A 93 15.72 -42.41 -8.58
CA LEU A 93 14.42 -43.02 -8.86
C LEU A 93 13.60 -43.24 -7.59
N ARG A 94 14.22 -43.78 -6.53
CA ARG A 94 13.55 -43.93 -5.22
C ARG A 94 13.10 -42.58 -4.68
N ALA A 95 13.94 -41.55 -4.75
CA ALA A 95 13.57 -40.20 -4.33
C ALA A 95 12.40 -39.63 -5.16
N ALA A 96 12.43 -39.81 -6.48
CA ALA A 96 11.35 -39.37 -7.37
C ALA A 96 10.01 -40.09 -7.10
N VAL A 97 10.04 -41.39 -6.78
CA VAL A 97 8.86 -42.15 -6.38
C VAL A 97 8.32 -41.65 -5.03
N THR A 98 9.17 -41.37 -4.05
CA THR A 98 8.74 -40.83 -2.74
C THR A 98 8.05 -39.46 -2.87
N VAL A 99 8.50 -38.63 -3.82
CA VAL A 99 7.86 -37.34 -4.14
C VAL A 99 6.52 -37.54 -4.87
N GLY A 100 6.27 -38.73 -5.43
CA GLY A 100 5.05 -39.06 -6.15
C GLY A 100 5.14 -38.78 -7.65
N LEU A 101 6.33 -38.62 -8.23
CA LEU A 101 6.48 -38.32 -9.67
C LEU A 101 6.18 -39.52 -10.57
N PHE A 102 6.28 -40.74 -10.03
CA PHE A 102 6.09 -41.98 -10.77
C PHE A 102 5.10 -42.91 -10.08
N ASN A 103 4.22 -43.53 -10.88
CA ASN A 103 3.46 -44.71 -10.48
C ASN A 103 4.22 -45.97 -10.90
N GLN A 104 4.40 -46.92 -9.97
CA GLN A 104 5.16 -48.15 -10.21
C GLN A 104 4.22 -49.32 -10.50
N GLN A 105 4.45 -50.03 -11.61
CA GLN A 105 3.69 -51.22 -11.98
C GLN A 105 4.62 -52.43 -12.19
N PRO A 106 4.26 -53.61 -11.69
CA PRO A 106 5.05 -54.82 -11.88
C PRO A 106 4.88 -55.37 -13.30
N VAL A 107 5.97 -55.88 -13.88
CA VAL A 107 5.98 -56.42 -15.26
C VAL A 107 6.29 -57.92 -15.30
N ARG A 108 5.98 -58.54 -16.44
CA ARG A 108 6.46 -59.84 -16.90
C ARG A 108 7.03 -59.66 -18.31
N PHE A 109 8.09 -60.38 -18.66
CA PHE A 109 8.64 -60.35 -20.02
C PHE A 109 8.12 -61.53 -20.82
N GLU A 110 8.07 -61.38 -22.15
CA GLU A 110 7.75 -62.44 -23.09
C GLU A 110 8.77 -63.59 -23.00
N GLU A 111 10.05 -63.26 -22.84
CA GLU A 111 11.14 -64.21 -22.65
C GLU A 111 11.89 -63.98 -21.33
N GLY A 112 11.99 -65.02 -20.51
CA GLY A 112 12.80 -65.03 -19.28
C GLY A 112 12.08 -64.58 -17.99
N LEU A 113 12.82 -64.60 -16.88
CA LEU A 113 12.30 -64.25 -15.55
C LEU A 113 12.17 -62.73 -15.40
N ALA A 114 11.08 -62.26 -14.79
CA ALA A 114 10.79 -60.83 -14.63
C ALA A 114 11.70 -60.05 -13.67
N GLY A 115 12.44 -60.76 -12.80
CA GLY A 115 13.30 -60.12 -11.81
C GLY A 115 12.54 -59.15 -10.87
N LYS A 116 13.25 -58.12 -10.40
CA LYS A 116 12.69 -56.99 -9.61
C LYS A 116 12.34 -55.78 -10.50
N THR A 117 12.21 -56.00 -11.80
CA THR A 117 11.96 -54.92 -12.74
C THR A 117 10.55 -54.35 -12.54
N MET A 118 10.47 -53.03 -12.55
CA MET A 118 9.23 -52.28 -12.44
C MET A 118 9.15 -51.31 -13.62
N LEU A 119 7.93 -51.08 -14.09
CA LEU A 119 7.58 -50.08 -15.09
C LEU A 119 7.10 -48.81 -14.38
N HIS A 120 7.69 -47.67 -14.75
CA HIS A 120 7.46 -46.38 -14.13
C HIS A 120 6.68 -45.46 -15.08
N HIS A 121 5.51 -45.01 -14.64
CA HIS A 121 4.65 -44.08 -15.38
C HIS A 121 4.72 -42.70 -14.76
N PHE A 122 4.95 -41.67 -15.57
CA PHE A 122 4.90 -40.28 -15.12
C PHE A 122 3.47 -39.89 -14.71
N ILE A 123 3.34 -39.20 -13.58
CA ILE A 123 2.04 -38.72 -13.08
C ILE A 123 1.84 -37.25 -13.49
N ASN A 124 0.71 -36.93 -14.12
CA ASN A 124 0.39 -35.57 -14.54
C ASN A 124 0.52 -34.57 -13.37
N PRO A 125 1.28 -33.46 -13.52
CA PRO A 125 1.43 -32.42 -12.50
C PRO A 125 0.11 -31.89 -11.92
N ALA A 126 -0.94 -31.74 -12.75
CA ALA A 126 -2.25 -31.28 -12.30
C ALA A 126 -2.88 -32.25 -11.28
N LEU A 127 -2.66 -33.55 -11.47
CA LEU A 127 -3.14 -34.61 -10.59
C LEU A 127 -2.33 -34.64 -9.28
N LEU A 128 -1.02 -34.34 -9.34
CA LEU A 128 -0.18 -34.17 -8.15
C LEU A 128 -0.63 -33.00 -7.28
N ILE A 129 -1.02 -31.86 -7.87
CA ILE A 129 -1.56 -30.71 -7.14
C ILE A 129 -2.85 -31.10 -6.39
N SER A 130 -3.72 -31.89 -7.02
CA SER A 130 -4.96 -32.36 -6.40
C SER A 130 -4.72 -33.34 -5.23
N GLN A 131 -3.66 -34.15 -5.28
CA GLN A 131 -3.33 -35.15 -4.25
C GLN A 131 -2.48 -34.58 -3.10
N LEU A 132 -1.58 -33.62 -3.38
CA LEU A 132 -0.63 -33.06 -2.41
C LEU A 132 -1.09 -31.73 -1.80
N GLY A 133 -2.08 -31.06 -2.39
CA GLY A 133 -2.56 -29.74 -1.98
C GLY A 133 -1.61 -28.59 -2.36
N THR A 134 -2.13 -27.37 -2.42
CA THR A 134 -1.39 -26.16 -2.84
C THR A 134 -0.21 -25.79 -1.91
N GLY A 135 -0.18 -26.32 -0.68
CA GLY A 135 0.92 -26.11 0.28
C GLY A 135 2.25 -26.79 -0.09
N SER A 136 2.28 -27.64 -1.13
CA SER A 136 3.49 -28.33 -1.60
C SER A 136 4.30 -27.53 -2.63
N LEU A 137 3.82 -26.37 -3.10
CA LEU A 137 4.44 -25.57 -4.17
C LEU A 137 5.56 -24.62 -3.70
N LEU A 138 6.29 -24.98 -2.64
CA LEU A 138 7.42 -24.20 -2.12
C LEU A 138 8.74 -24.81 -2.59
N SER A 139 9.20 -24.38 -3.77
CA SER A 139 10.49 -24.76 -4.36
C SER A 139 11.66 -24.42 -3.42
N GLU A 140 12.62 -25.34 -3.29
CA GLU A 140 13.89 -25.11 -2.57
C GLU A 140 14.68 -23.92 -3.12
N GLN A 141 14.50 -23.58 -4.41
CA GLN A 141 15.13 -22.41 -5.02
C GLN A 141 14.63 -21.10 -4.38
N PHE A 142 13.38 -21.05 -3.92
CA PHE A 142 12.83 -19.89 -3.23
C PHE A 142 13.51 -19.70 -1.86
N LYS A 143 13.69 -20.79 -1.11
CA LYS A 143 14.42 -20.79 0.17
C LYS A 143 15.91 -20.47 0.00
N GLN A 144 16.55 -20.95 -1.06
CA GLN A 144 17.95 -20.63 -1.37
C GLN A 144 18.12 -19.17 -1.78
N ARG A 145 17.19 -18.60 -2.57
CA ARG A 145 17.17 -17.17 -2.90
C ARG A 145 16.99 -16.30 -1.65
N GLU A 146 16.12 -16.70 -0.72
CA GLU A 146 15.98 -15.98 0.56
C GLU A 146 17.24 -16.08 1.42
N LYS A 147 17.87 -17.25 1.51
CA LYS A 147 19.16 -17.40 2.22
C LYS A 147 20.26 -16.55 1.59
N GLN A 148 20.36 -16.50 0.26
CA GLN A 148 21.32 -15.65 -0.44
C GLN A 148 21.03 -14.16 -0.24
N LYS A 149 19.75 -13.75 -0.23
CA LYS A 149 19.36 -12.36 0.09
C LYS A 149 19.77 -12.01 1.52
N ARG A 150 19.52 -12.89 2.49
CA ARG A 150 19.93 -12.69 3.90
C ARG A 150 21.45 -12.65 4.05
N SER A 151 22.20 -13.53 3.38
CA SER A 151 23.67 -13.52 3.46
C SER A 151 24.27 -12.29 2.79
N LYS A 152 23.70 -11.84 1.66
CA LYS A 152 24.14 -10.61 0.99
C LYS A 152 23.83 -9.37 1.82
N ALA A 153 22.67 -9.32 2.48
CA ALA A 153 22.33 -8.24 3.41
C ALA A 153 23.25 -8.23 4.65
N LEU A 154 23.59 -9.40 5.21
CA LEU A 154 24.56 -9.53 6.29
C LEU A 154 25.96 -9.10 5.88
N ALA A 155 26.43 -9.50 4.70
CA ALA A 155 27.73 -9.07 4.17
C ALA A 155 27.76 -7.56 3.91
N GLN A 156 26.69 -6.99 3.34
CA GLN A 156 26.54 -5.56 3.14
C GLN A 156 26.55 -4.80 4.48
N ASN A 157 25.85 -5.29 5.50
CA ASN A 157 25.87 -4.73 6.85
C ASN A 157 27.27 -4.81 7.47
N HIS A 158 28.02 -5.89 7.23
CA HIS A 158 29.38 -6.05 7.76
C HIS A 158 30.39 -5.11 7.07
N VAL A 159 30.22 -4.87 5.77
CA VAL A 159 30.99 -3.90 4.98
C VAL A 159 30.64 -2.47 5.37
N ASN A 160 29.35 -2.15 5.49
CA ASN A 160 28.87 -0.85 5.95
C ASN A 160 29.35 -0.57 7.39
N ARG A 161 29.35 -1.58 8.27
CA ARG A 161 29.88 -1.45 9.63
C ARG A 161 31.39 -1.17 9.62
N ARG A 162 32.19 -1.86 8.80
CA ARG A 162 33.63 -1.56 8.62
C ARG A 162 33.85 -0.14 8.09
N LEU A 163 33.12 0.28 7.07
CA LEU A 163 33.19 1.63 6.51
C LEU A 163 32.81 2.70 7.56
N LEU A 164 31.75 2.48 8.34
CA LEU A 164 31.34 3.41 9.41
C LEU A 164 32.40 3.50 10.52
N THR A 165 33.07 2.39 10.84
CA THR A 165 34.12 2.36 11.88
C THR A 165 35.43 3.03 11.41
N GLU A 166 35.79 2.88 10.12
CA GLU A 166 37.00 3.48 9.53
C GLU A 166 36.89 5.01 9.35
N TYR A 167 35.68 5.55 9.17
CA TYR A 167 35.45 7.00 8.98
C TYR A 167 34.90 7.73 10.23
N GLY A 168 34.85 7.08 11.40
CA GLY A 168 34.46 7.73 12.66
C GLY A 168 33.00 8.20 12.74
N LEU A 169 32.11 7.69 11.88
CA LEU A 169 30.69 8.01 11.88
C LEU A 169 29.96 6.99 12.76
N GLY A 170 29.29 7.48 13.82
CA GLY A 170 28.56 6.63 14.77
C GLY A 170 27.53 5.73 14.08
N THR A 171 27.35 4.51 14.59
CA THR A 171 26.29 3.61 14.11
C THR A 171 24.94 4.28 14.30
N PRO A 172 24.11 4.41 13.24
CA PRO A 172 22.77 4.97 13.38
C PRO A 172 21.99 4.09 14.38
N PRO A 173 21.25 4.71 15.31
CA PRO A 173 20.51 3.98 16.34
C PRO A 173 19.51 3.02 15.69
N SER A 174 19.41 1.80 16.23
CA SER A 174 18.38 0.86 15.82
C SER A 174 17.03 1.35 16.33
N MET A 175 16.07 1.54 15.44
CA MET A 175 14.68 1.78 15.81
C MET A 175 14.15 0.55 16.57
N PRO A 176 13.55 0.71 17.77
CA PRO A 176 12.78 -0.37 18.39
C PRO A 176 11.61 -0.76 17.48
N ASP A 177 11.20 -2.03 17.54
CA ASP A 177 10.06 -2.56 16.78
C ASP A 177 8.80 -1.69 17.00
N GLU A 178 7.98 -1.51 15.96
CA GLU A 178 6.74 -0.70 15.99
C GLU A 178 5.79 -1.10 17.13
N ALA A 179 5.87 -2.35 17.62
CA ALA A 179 5.10 -2.84 18.76
C ALA A 179 5.44 -2.14 20.09
N ASP A 180 6.66 -1.62 20.25
CA ASP A 180 7.12 -0.87 21.42
C ASP A 180 6.93 0.65 21.25
N GLN A 181 6.49 1.09 20.07
CA GLN A 181 6.16 2.49 19.82
C GLN A 181 4.75 2.75 20.34
N ILE A 182 4.64 3.64 21.33
CA ILE A 182 3.35 4.15 21.80
C ILE A 182 2.74 5.00 20.67
N VAL A 183 2.06 4.35 19.72
CA VAL A 183 1.01 4.94 18.90
C VAL A 183 -0.18 5.16 19.84
N VAL A 184 -0.95 6.24 19.64
CA VAL A 184 -2.10 6.60 20.49
C VAL A 184 -2.99 5.37 20.70
N SER A 185 -2.88 4.74 21.87
CA SER A 185 -3.61 3.52 22.18
C SER A 185 -5.12 3.77 22.09
N PRO A 186 -5.93 2.83 21.57
CA PRO A 186 -7.39 2.95 21.47
C PRO A 186 -8.05 3.33 22.81
N THR A 187 -7.48 2.91 23.95
CA THR A 187 -7.98 3.27 25.27
C THR A 187 -7.73 4.73 25.65
N SER A 188 -6.69 5.35 25.08
CA SER A 188 -6.31 6.75 25.31
C SER A 188 -6.97 7.75 24.35
N TRP A 189 -7.66 7.24 23.33
CA TRP A 189 -8.36 8.01 22.28
C TRP A 189 -9.30 9.08 22.82
N ALA A 190 -10.25 8.68 23.68
CA ALA A 190 -11.29 9.54 24.26
C ALA A 190 -10.71 10.61 25.21
N GLY A 191 -9.50 10.40 25.73
CA GLY A 191 -8.86 11.35 26.66
C GLY A 191 -7.99 12.38 25.94
N ILE A 192 -7.29 11.97 24.89
CA ILE A 192 -6.28 12.80 24.22
C ILE A 192 -6.89 13.57 23.04
N ILE A 193 -7.60 12.87 22.15
CA ILE A 193 -8.10 13.46 20.91
C ILE A 193 -9.24 14.42 21.22
N ASP A 194 -10.20 14.04 22.05
CA ASP A 194 -11.34 14.90 22.41
C ASP A 194 -10.91 16.26 23.00
N GLN A 195 -9.78 16.32 23.70
CA GLN A 195 -9.22 17.56 24.26
C GLN A 195 -8.43 18.39 23.24
N ALA A 196 -7.93 17.74 22.18
CA ALA A 196 -7.19 18.38 21.10
C ALA A 196 -8.11 19.11 20.11
N LEU A 197 -9.38 18.72 20.03
CA LEU A 197 -10.36 19.25 19.08
C LEU A 197 -10.88 20.65 19.46
N ALA A 198 -11.24 21.42 18.43
CA ALA A 198 -11.90 22.71 18.62
C ALA A 198 -13.32 22.53 19.21
N PRO A 199 -13.81 23.48 20.02
CA PRO A 199 -15.19 23.49 20.48
C PRO A 199 -16.19 23.51 19.30
N PRO A 200 -17.44 23.07 19.51
CA PRO A 200 -18.48 23.07 18.48
C PRO A 200 -18.62 24.45 17.80
N ARG A 201 -18.80 24.46 16.48
CA ARG A 201 -18.99 25.67 15.65
C ARG A 201 -17.85 26.70 15.69
N THR A 202 -16.63 26.28 16.02
CA THR A 202 -15.46 27.18 16.04
C THR A 202 -14.59 26.95 14.81
N LYS A 203 -14.14 28.03 14.15
CA LYS A 203 -13.15 27.99 13.06
C LYS A 203 -11.80 28.48 13.59
N LYS A 204 -10.90 27.55 13.91
CA LYS A 204 -9.52 27.83 14.35
C LYS A 204 -8.55 27.02 13.50
N SER A 205 -7.35 27.52 13.27
CA SER A 205 -6.30 26.80 12.53
C SER A 205 -5.25 26.17 13.45
N TYR A 206 -5.22 26.57 14.73
CA TYR A 206 -4.29 26.07 15.73
C TYR A 206 -4.97 25.93 17.10
N GLN A 207 -4.70 24.83 17.79
CA GLN A 207 -5.04 24.61 19.19
C GLN A 207 -3.93 23.86 19.91
N LYS A 208 -3.76 24.14 21.20
CA LYS A 208 -2.81 23.47 22.08
C LYS A 208 -3.53 23.01 23.34
N ALA A 209 -3.34 21.76 23.73
CA ALA A 209 -3.88 21.20 24.96
C ALA A 209 -2.82 20.45 25.75
N MET A 210 -2.87 20.56 27.08
CA MET A 210 -2.07 19.75 27.99
C MET A 210 -2.80 18.45 28.26
N VAL A 211 -2.17 17.32 27.95
CA VAL A 211 -2.74 15.98 28.16
C VAL A 211 -1.82 15.14 29.04
N ALA A 212 -2.39 14.17 29.74
CA ALA A 212 -1.64 13.21 30.54
C ALA A 212 -1.81 11.81 29.96
N ILE A 213 -0.72 11.20 29.51
CA ILE A 213 -0.71 9.88 28.86
C ILE A 213 0.18 8.96 29.69
N SER A 214 -0.39 7.87 30.21
CA SER A 214 0.36 6.87 30.99
C SER A 214 1.14 7.44 32.18
N GLY A 215 0.62 8.50 32.81
CA GLY A 215 1.27 9.21 33.92
C GLY A 215 2.26 10.30 33.50
N THR A 216 2.52 10.44 32.20
CA THR A 216 3.42 11.43 31.62
C THR A 216 2.66 12.68 31.18
N LYS A 217 3.19 13.88 31.49
CA LYS A 217 2.67 15.13 30.94
C LYS A 217 3.11 15.26 29.48
N ALA A 218 2.17 15.53 28.59
CA ALA A 218 2.41 15.77 27.18
C ALA A 218 1.61 16.98 26.69
N ILE A 219 2.06 17.57 25.60
CA ILE A 219 1.36 18.64 24.88
C ILE A 219 0.89 18.07 23.57
N ILE A 220 -0.39 18.23 23.26
CA ILE A 220 -0.91 17.97 21.93
C ILE A 220 -1.17 19.30 21.23
N GLU A 221 -0.57 19.46 20.06
CA GLU A 221 -0.85 20.53 19.13
C GLU A 221 -1.73 20.00 18.00
N THR A 222 -2.68 20.82 17.58
CA THR A 222 -3.59 20.52 16.48
C THR A 222 -3.51 21.65 15.48
N ARG A 223 -3.12 21.33 14.25
CA ARG A 223 -2.81 22.28 13.19
C ARG A 223 -3.62 21.94 11.94
N SER A 224 -4.04 22.95 11.20
CA SER A 224 -4.65 22.78 9.89
C SER A 224 -4.29 23.97 9.01
N SER A 225 -4.12 23.74 7.70
CA SER A 225 -4.02 24.83 6.71
C SER A 225 -5.33 25.61 6.59
N LYS A 226 -6.46 24.97 6.93
CA LYS A 226 -7.80 25.55 6.94
C LYS A 226 -8.28 25.70 8.40
N SER A 227 -9.38 25.03 8.75
CA SER A 227 -9.87 24.89 10.10
C SER A 227 -9.59 23.49 10.65
N ILE A 228 -9.19 23.42 11.91
CA ILE A 228 -8.99 22.15 12.63
C ILE A 228 -10.33 21.46 12.90
N MET A 229 -10.27 20.14 13.09
CA MET A 229 -11.41 19.34 13.50
C MET A 229 -12.08 19.87 14.77
N THR A 230 -13.40 19.84 14.76
CA THR A 230 -14.26 20.14 15.91
C THR A 230 -14.78 18.86 16.54
N VAL A 231 -15.31 18.95 17.77
CA VAL A 231 -15.96 17.81 18.45
C VAL A 231 -17.10 17.21 17.63
N ASP A 232 -17.83 18.02 16.84
CA ASP A 232 -18.94 17.53 16.01
C ASP A 232 -18.46 16.66 14.83
N ASP A 233 -17.20 16.87 14.40
CA ASP A 233 -16.59 16.11 13.30
C ASP A 233 -16.20 14.69 13.72
N LEU A 234 -16.08 14.41 15.02
CA LEU A 234 -15.79 13.05 15.52
C LEU A 234 -16.83 12.04 15.06
N MET A 235 -18.11 12.38 15.12
CA MET A 235 -19.14 11.45 14.69
C MET A 235 -19.04 11.15 13.18
N THR A 236 -18.59 12.12 12.37
CA THR A 236 -18.32 11.90 10.95
C THR A 236 -17.08 11.03 10.77
N LEU A 237 -16.01 11.26 11.54
CA LEU A 237 -14.82 10.40 11.55
C LEU A 237 -15.17 8.94 11.89
N PHE A 238 -15.96 8.70 12.94
CA PHE A 238 -16.41 7.36 13.32
C PHE A 238 -17.37 6.73 12.29
N ALA A 239 -18.15 7.55 11.57
CA ALA A 239 -18.90 7.08 10.42
C ALA A 239 -17.96 6.57 9.30
N LEU A 240 -16.86 7.28 9.02
CA LEU A 240 -15.85 6.84 8.05
C LEU A 240 -15.14 5.54 8.50
N PHE A 241 -14.86 5.38 9.80
CA PHE A 241 -14.32 4.12 10.34
C PHE A 241 -15.28 2.95 10.08
N THR A 242 -16.55 3.15 10.42
CA THR A 242 -17.60 2.14 10.25
C THR A 242 -17.75 1.74 8.78
N LEU A 243 -17.78 2.71 7.86
CA LEU A 243 -17.88 2.46 6.42
C LEU A 243 -16.62 1.77 5.87
N THR A 244 -15.44 2.11 6.40
CA THR A 244 -14.18 1.47 6.03
C THR A 244 -14.17 -0.01 6.38
N VAL A 245 -14.49 -0.33 7.64
CA VAL A 245 -14.51 -1.73 8.07
C VAL A 245 -15.58 -2.50 7.32
N GLN A 246 -16.79 -1.95 7.16
CA GLN A 246 -17.87 -2.59 6.39
C GLN A 246 -17.48 -2.87 4.93
N TYR A 247 -16.77 -1.95 4.28
CA TYR A 247 -16.31 -2.14 2.92
C TYR A 247 -15.31 -3.31 2.82
N HIS A 248 -14.28 -3.33 3.66
CA HIS A 248 -13.26 -4.40 3.61
C HIS A 248 -13.80 -5.75 4.08
N ASP A 249 -14.72 -5.77 5.05
CA ASP A 249 -15.43 -6.98 5.46
C ASP A 249 -16.24 -7.61 4.33
N HIS A 250 -16.90 -6.78 3.52
CA HIS A 250 -17.69 -7.25 2.37
C HIS A 250 -16.81 -7.89 1.28
N HIS A 251 -15.59 -7.36 1.09
CA HIS A 251 -14.68 -7.82 0.03
C HIS A 251 -13.68 -8.88 0.51
N LEU A 252 -13.75 -9.32 1.77
CA LEU A 252 -12.89 -10.39 2.31
C LEU A 252 -12.88 -11.65 1.43
N ALA A 253 -14.06 -12.12 1.02
CA ALA A 253 -14.17 -13.32 0.18
C ALA A 253 -13.52 -13.12 -1.20
N ASP A 254 -13.64 -11.93 -1.77
CA ASP A 254 -13.02 -11.60 -3.07
C ASP A 254 -11.50 -11.50 -2.95
N TYR A 255 -10.98 -10.92 -1.85
CA TYR A 255 -9.55 -10.89 -1.56
C TYR A 255 -8.95 -12.30 -1.41
N GLU A 256 -9.65 -13.20 -0.72
CA GLU A 256 -9.25 -14.60 -0.56
C GLU A 256 -9.24 -15.37 -1.90
N ILE A 257 -10.27 -15.19 -2.72
CA ILE A 257 -10.40 -15.86 -4.03
C ILE A 257 -9.32 -15.36 -5.01
N GLN A 258 -9.00 -14.07 -4.99
CA GLN A 258 -8.08 -13.44 -5.93
C GLN A 258 -6.62 -13.42 -5.44
N LEU A 259 -6.31 -13.93 -4.24
CA LEU A 259 -4.98 -13.84 -3.61
C LEU A 259 -4.43 -12.40 -3.54
N ARG A 260 -5.32 -11.41 -3.44
CA ARG A 260 -4.95 -9.98 -3.34
C ARG A 260 -4.82 -9.59 -1.87
N SER A 261 -3.80 -8.81 -1.54
CA SER A 261 -3.69 -8.18 -0.22
C SER A 261 -4.78 -7.11 -0.06
N MET A 262 -5.34 -6.97 1.14
CA MET A 262 -6.24 -5.86 1.47
C MET A 262 -5.52 -4.53 1.17
N ALA A 263 -6.04 -3.79 0.20
CA ALA A 263 -5.47 -2.51 -0.18
C ALA A 263 -6.04 -1.41 0.73
N ASN A 264 -5.18 -0.52 1.24
CA ASN A 264 -5.58 0.67 1.98
C ASN A 264 -6.18 1.74 1.04
N LYS A 265 -7.29 1.40 0.41
CA LYS A 265 -8.11 2.26 -0.45
C LYS A 265 -9.57 1.91 -0.19
N THR A 266 -10.33 2.88 0.29
CA THR A 266 -11.72 2.66 0.69
C THR A 266 -12.62 3.67 -0.02
N PRO A 267 -13.41 3.25 -1.02
CA PRO A 267 -14.41 4.10 -1.64
C PRO A 267 -15.62 4.28 -0.69
N VAL A 268 -16.04 5.52 -0.50
CA VAL A 268 -17.13 5.92 0.37
C VAL A 268 -17.99 6.97 -0.32
N TYR A 269 -19.28 6.71 -0.47
CA TYR A 269 -20.23 7.68 -1.00
C TYR A 269 -20.74 8.62 0.09
N ILE A 270 -20.98 9.88 -0.28
CA ILE A 270 -21.51 10.88 0.65
C ILE A 270 -22.92 10.55 1.14
N THR A 271 -23.72 9.88 0.31
CA THR A 271 -25.08 9.39 0.63
C THR A 271 -25.03 8.38 1.77
N ASP A 272 -24.05 7.48 1.77
CA ASP A 272 -23.86 6.49 2.83
C ASP A 272 -23.49 7.15 4.16
N ILE A 273 -22.62 8.17 4.11
CA ILE A 273 -22.24 8.95 5.28
C ILE A 273 -23.46 9.68 5.86
N LEU A 274 -24.29 10.29 5.01
CA LEU A 274 -25.53 10.96 5.42
C LEU A 274 -26.54 9.99 6.04
N ALA A 275 -26.73 8.82 5.43
CA ALA A 275 -27.63 7.78 5.93
C ALA A 275 -27.16 7.22 7.29
N LEU A 276 -25.85 7.04 7.46
CA LEU A 276 -25.26 6.60 8.72
C LEU A 276 -25.40 7.68 9.81
N ARG A 277 -25.14 8.95 9.46
CA ARG A 277 -25.31 10.11 10.35
C ARG A 277 -26.76 10.49 10.62
N GLY A 278 -27.73 9.88 9.94
CA GLY A 278 -29.16 10.17 10.10
C GLY A 278 -29.54 11.57 9.63
N LYS A 279 -28.78 12.14 8.68
CA LYS A 279 -29.06 13.45 8.09
C LYS A 279 -29.90 13.26 6.83
N LYS A 280 -30.91 14.12 6.64
CA LYS A 280 -31.71 14.12 5.42
C LYS A 280 -30.84 14.57 4.25
N ASP A 281 -30.91 13.83 3.15
CA ASP A 281 -30.15 14.19 1.95
C ASP A 281 -30.66 15.53 1.40
N SER A 282 -29.77 16.51 1.42
CA SER A 282 -30.03 17.90 1.01
C SER A 282 -28.70 18.58 0.70
N GLY A 283 -28.72 19.60 -0.16
CA GLY A 283 -27.51 20.38 -0.51
C GLY A 283 -26.73 20.85 0.74
N PRO A 284 -27.37 21.55 1.70
CA PRO A 284 -26.68 21.99 2.91
C PRO A 284 -26.16 20.85 3.80
N ALA A 285 -26.84 19.71 3.85
CA ALA A 285 -26.36 18.55 4.60
C ALA A 285 -25.13 17.91 3.93
N ARG A 286 -25.12 17.80 2.60
CA ARG A 286 -23.96 17.36 1.83
C ARG A 286 -22.78 18.31 2.06
N ASP A 287 -23.00 19.62 1.99
CA ASP A 287 -21.95 20.62 2.22
C ASP A 287 -21.42 20.56 3.66
N SER A 288 -22.29 20.37 4.66
CA SER A 288 -21.85 20.18 6.05
C SER A 288 -20.98 18.95 6.23
N ILE A 289 -21.29 17.82 5.57
CA ILE A 289 -20.46 16.61 5.62
C ILE A 289 -19.15 16.82 4.86
N ARG A 290 -19.18 17.49 3.69
CA ARG A 290 -17.97 17.83 2.93
C ARG A 290 -17.02 18.67 3.76
N GLU A 291 -17.52 19.70 4.44
CA GLU A 291 -16.73 20.53 5.34
C GLU A 291 -16.16 19.72 6.52
N SER A 292 -16.94 18.79 7.10
CA SER A 292 -16.44 17.90 8.16
C SER A 292 -15.31 17.02 7.65
N ILE A 293 -15.44 16.42 6.47
CA ILE A 293 -14.41 15.57 5.87
C ILE A 293 -13.17 16.39 5.52
N ASP A 294 -13.34 17.61 5.00
CA ASP A 294 -12.24 18.54 4.71
C ASP A 294 -11.47 18.92 5.98
N ARG A 295 -12.18 19.18 7.10
CA ARG A 295 -11.53 19.41 8.40
C ARG A 295 -10.79 18.17 8.90
N ILE A 296 -11.39 16.98 8.80
CA ILE A 296 -10.75 15.70 9.18
C ILE A 296 -9.51 15.46 8.33
N GLU A 297 -9.62 15.72 7.04
CA GLU A 297 -8.55 15.60 6.08
C GLU A 297 -7.42 16.54 6.51
N PHE A 298 -7.60 17.86 6.55
CA PHE A 298 -6.48 18.81 6.73
C PHE A 298 -5.96 18.98 8.17
N THR A 299 -6.44 18.21 9.14
CA THR A 299 -6.01 18.34 10.54
C THR A 299 -4.83 17.41 10.86
N ASP A 300 -3.71 18.01 11.24
CA ASP A 300 -2.52 17.33 11.77
C ASP A 300 -2.51 17.40 13.30
N PHE A 301 -2.21 16.26 13.92
CA PHE A 301 -2.00 16.14 15.36
C PHE A 301 -0.51 15.94 15.64
N GLN A 302 0.02 16.70 16.59
CA GLN A 302 1.41 16.55 17.03
C GLN A 302 1.46 16.43 18.54
N LEU A 303 1.90 15.27 19.03
CA LEU A 303 2.04 14.95 20.44
C LEU A 303 3.50 15.09 20.86
N HIS A 304 3.75 15.93 21.85
CA HIS A 304 5.07 16.17 22.44
C HIS A 304 5.12 15.62 23.87
N GLU A 305 5.97 14.63 24.13
CA GLU A 305 6.20 14.13 25.48
C GLU A 305 7.13 15.09 26.24
N LEU A 306 6.68 15.62 27.38
CA LEU A 306 7.47 16.59 28.16
C LEU A 306 8.46 15.95 29.12
N THR A 307 8.38 14.64 29.35
CA THR A 307 9.39 13.93 30.15
C THR A 307 10.26 13.10 29.21
N GLY A 308 11.54 13.46 29.11
CA GLY A 308 12.50 12.70 28.32
C GLY A 308 12.69 11.30 28.91
N ARG A 309 12.14 10.28 28.25
CA ARG A 309 12.28 8.86 28.60
C ARG A 309 12.54 8.00 27.37
N TRP A 310 12.91 8.62 26.25
CA TRP A 310 13.19 7.86 25.05
C TRP A 310 14.49 7.08 25.24
N LEU A 311 14.39 5.75 25.28
CA LEU A 311 15.54 4.86 25.42
C LEU A 311 16.11 4.55 24.04
N SER A 312 17.02 5.41 23.57
CA SER A 312 18.01 4.98 22.58
C SER A 312 19.39 4.97 23.22
N GLU A 313 20.26 4.06 22.80
CA GLU A 313 21.64 3.99 23.31
C GLU A 313 22.41 5.31 23.14
N ASN A 314 22.06 6.11 22.12
CA ASN A 314 22.71 7.40 21.83
C ASN A 314 22.01 8.62 22.46
N MET A 315 20.75 8.51 22.88
CA MET A 315 20.00 9.55 23.59
C MET A 315 19.14 8.89 24.67
N PRO A 316 19.68 8.72 25.90
CA PRO A 316 18.97 8.10 27.02
C PRO A 316 17.88 9.00 27.63
N GLU A 317 17.95 10.32 27.43
CA GLU A 317 16.96 11.31 27.88
C GLU A 317 16.29 12.03 26.69
N GLY A 318 16.01 11.30 25.60
CA GLY A 318 15.39 11.90 24.41
C GLY A 318 13.94 12.31 24.65
N PHE A 319 13.51 13.41 24.01
CA PHE A 319 12.12 13.86 23.97
C PHE A 319 11.44 13.34 22.70
N LYS A 320 10.41 12.51 22.85
CA LYS A 320 9.63 12.00 21.72
C LYS A 320 8.61 13.04 21.26
N SER A 321 8.55 13.27 19.95
CA SER A 321 7.44 13.96 19.31
C SER A 321 6.87 13.09 18.21
N ASP A 322 5.56 12.89 18.22
CA ASP A 322 4.85 12.07 17.25
C ASP A 322 3.86 12.94 16.48
N ARG A 323 3.94 12.92 15.15
CA ARG A 323 3.06 13.69 14.28
C ARG A 323 2.29 12.74 13.38
N PHE A 324 0.97 12.75 13.51
CA PHE A 324 0.09 11.88 12.73
C PHE A 324 -1.12 12.64 12.20
N ARG A 325 -1.71 12.05 11.16
CA ARG A 325 -2.91 12.50 10.48
C ARG A 325 -3.79 11.28 10.23
N PHE A 326 -5.10 11.44 10.27
CA PHE A 326 -6.02 10.34 10.03
C PHE A 326 -5.97 9.80 8.61
N ILE A 327 -6.13 10.71 7.66
CA ILE A 327 -6.21 10.40 6.24
C ILE A 327 -4.88 10.81 5.62
N ALA A 328 -4.10 9.83 5.16
CA ALA A 328 -2.84 10.08 4.47
C ALA A 328 -3.08 10.68 3.08
N ARG A 329 -4.16 10.25 2.41
CA ARG A 329 -4.55 10.77 1.10
C ARG A 329 -6.05 10.59 0.85
N THR A 330 -6.65 11.59 0.22
CA THR A 330 -8.03 11.53 -0.30
C THR A 330 -8.00 11.68 -1.81
N ILE A 331 -8.75 10.82 -2.52
CA ILE A 331 -9.06 11.04 -3.93
C ILE A 331 -10.56 11.29 -4.01
N THR A 332 -10.96 12.39 -4.65
CA THR A 332 -12.34 12.83 -4.69
C THR A 332 -12.88 12.82 -6.12
N ALA A 333 -14.11 12.36 -6.28
CA ALA A 333 -14.85 12.50 -7.54
C ALA A 333 -16.06 13.40 -7.32
N SER A 334 -16.15 14.45 -8.14
CA SER A 334 -17.20 15.47 -8.11
C SER A 334 -18.03 15.39 -9.38
N GLU A 335 -19.33 15.65 -9.26
CA GLU A 335 -20.24 15.76 -10.41
C GLU A 335 -20.18 17.16 -11.04
N GLU A 336 -20.03 18.18 -10.20
CA GLU A 336 -19.83 19.56 -10.63
C GLU A 336 -18.35 19.85 -10.91
N ALA A 337 -18.09 20.72 -11.90
CA ALA A 337 -16.74 21.19 -12.20
C ALA A 337 -16.17 22.02 -11.01
N PRO A 338 -14.85 22.00 -10.78
CA PRO A 338 -14.22 22.85 -9.79
C PRO A 338 -14.52 24.33 -10.02
N GLN A 339 -14.88 25.05 -8.96
CA GLN A 339 -15.17 26.48 -9.00
C GLN A 339 -14.16 27.24 -8.15
N GLU A 340 -13.77 28.43 -8.58
CA GLU A 340 -12.95 29.32 -7.78
C GLU A 340 -13.83 30.05 -6.75
N GLY A 341 -13.47 29.96 -5.48
CA GLY A 341 -14.15 30.65 -4.39
C GLY A 341 -13.81 32.14 -4.35
N GLU A 342 -14.53 32.89 -3.51
CA GLU A 342 -14.25 34.33 -3.28
C GLU A 342 -12.86 34.60 -2.70
N ASP A 343 -12.28 33.58 -2.07
CA ASP A 343 -10.93 33.54 -1.50
C ASP A 343 -9.83 33.23 -2.53
N GLY A 344 -10.20 32.97 -3.79
CA GLY A 344 -9.28 32.49 -4.83
C GLY A 344 -8.87 31.02 -4.67
N GLU A 345 -9.46 30.31 -3.70
CA GLU A 345 -9.22 28.88 -3.51
C GLU A 345 -10.18 28.04 -4.35
N ILE A 346 -9.70 26.90 -4.86
CA ILE A 346 -10.53 25.98 -5.62
C ILE A 346 -11.48 25.24 -4.67
N ARG A 347 -12.79 25.40 -4.89
CA ARG A 347 -13.85 24.67 -4.20
C ARG A 347 -14.37 23.53 -5.08
N ILE A 348 -14.37 22.33 -4.51
CA ILE A 348 -14.89 21.11 -5.13
C ILE A 348 -16.08 20.59 -4.33
N LYS A 349 -17.04 19.97 -5.02
CA LYS A 349 -18.22 19.33 -4.40
C LYS A 349 -18.22 17.83 -4.68
N PRO A 350 -17.41 17.07 -3.94
CA PRO A 350 -17.30 15.63 -4.15
C PRO A 350 -18.57 14.89 -3.68
N ASN A 351 -18.85 13.80 -4.38
CA ASN A 351 -19.91 12.84 -4.05
C ASN A 351 -19.33 11.47 -3.65
N LEU A 352 -18.11 11.15 -4.13
CA LEU A 352 -17.38 9.93 -3.82
C LEU A 352 -15.99 10.30 -3.27
N TYR A 353 -15.62 9.64 -2.17
CA TYR A 353 -14.34 9.76 -1.51
C TYR A 353 -13.63 8.42 -1.53
N ILE A 354 -12.41 8.36 -2.07
CA ILE A 354 -11.53 7.21 -1.92
C ILE A 354 -10.52 7.57 -0.83
N LEU A 355 -10.71 6.98 0.34
CA LEU A 355 -9.93 7.23 1.54
C LEU A 355 -8.71 6.30 1.58
N VAL A 356 -7.55 6.89 1.82
CA VAL A 356 -6.31 6.20 2.18
C VAL A 356 -5.95 6.64 3.59
N TRP A 357 -6.10 5.73 4.54
CA TRP A 357 -5.80 5.97 5.95
C TRP A 357 -4.29 5.98 6.19
N GLU A 358 -3.84 6.57 7.29
CA GLU A 358 -2.45 6.36 7.74
C GLU A 358 -2.19 4.85 7.94
N PRO A 359 -1.08 4.28 7.43
CA PRO A 359 -0.88 2.83 7.40
C PRO A 359 -0.99 2.14 8.77
N SER A 360 -0.37 2.71 9.79
CA SER A 360 -0.37 2.15 11.15
C SER A 360 -1.79 2.12 11.72
N PHE A 361 -2.53 3.21 11.52
CA PHE A 361 -3.92 3.34 11.91
C PHE A 361 -4.86 2.43 11.11
N PHE A 362 -4.60 2.24 9.81
CA PHE A 362 -5.39 1.33 8.96
C PHE A 362 -5.31 -0.12 9.44
N ASP A 363 -4.09 -0.59 9.71
CA ASP A 363 -3.87 -1.93 10.22
C ASP A 363 -4.49 -2.09 11.60
N GLU A 364 -4.41 -1.07 12.47
CA GLU A 364 -5.08 -1.08 13.77
C GLU A 364 -6.61 -1.09 13.64
N LEU A 365 -7.16 -0.35 12.68
CA LEU A 365 -8.60 -0.26 12.42
C LEU A 365 -9.18 -1.62 11.99
N LEU A 366 -8.43 -2.42 11.22
CA LEU A 366 -8.85 -3.75 10.72
C LEU A 366 -8.49 -4.91 11.64
N THR A 367 -7.53 -4.74 12.55
CA THR A 367 -7.15 -5.80 13.51
C THR A 367 -7.86 -5.67 14.85
N ARG A 368 -8.23 -4.44 15.24
CA ARG A 368 -8.88 -4.11 16.52
C ARG A 368 -10.28 -3.53 16.34
N ASP A 369 -11.08 -4.15 15.47
CA ASP A 369 -12.46 -3.77 15.10
C ASP A 369 -13.33 -3.35 16.31
N TYR A 370 -13.20 -4.04 17.44
CA TYR A 370 -14.02 -3.82 18.63
C TYR A 370 -13.90 -2.42 19.23
N PHE A 371 -12.79 -1.70 19.05
CA PHE A 371 -12.61 -0.38 19.67
C PHE A 371 -13.30 0.72 18.86
N PHE A 372 -13.12 0.71 17.54
CA PHE A 372 -13.54 1.80 16.66
C PHE A 372 -14.95 1.63 16.08
N LEU A 373 -15.52 0.42 16.11
CA LEU A 373 -16.90 0.20 15.69
C LEU A 373 -17.90 0.58 16.78
N PHE A 374 -18.71 1.58 16.45
CA PHE A 374 -19.80 2.06 17.29
C PHE A 374 -21.15 1.63 16.72
N PRO A 375 -22.19 1.46 17.56
CA PRO A 375 -23.54 1.22 17.07
C PRO A 375 -23.96 2.31 16.08
N PRO A 376 -24.42 1.99 14.85
CA PRO A 376 -24.82 2.99 13.86
C PRO A 376 -25.81 4.03 14.39
N GLU A 377 -26.62 3.64 15.36
CA GLU A 377 -27.61 4.48 16.03
C GLU A 377 -26.99 5.58 16.90
N ILE A 378 -25.80 5.36 17.51
CA ILE A 378 -25.09 6.41 18.28
C ILE A 378 -24.60 7.52 17.37
N LEU A 379 -24.24 7.17 16.12
CA LEU A 379 -23.75 8.13 15.12
C LEU A 379 -24.86 9.06 14.62
N ARG A 380 -26.12 8.85 15.02
CA ARG A 380 -27.26 9.72 14.72
C ARG A 380 -27.63 10.66 15.87
N GLN A 381 -27.05 10.43 17.05
CA GLN A 381 -27.42 11.15 18.27
C GLN A 381 -26.75 12.51 18.38
N HIS A 382 -27.16 13.26 19.40
CA HIS A 382 -26.53 14.52 19.78
C HIS A 382 -25.08 14.31 20.25
N THR A 383 -24.21 15.28 19.98
CA THR A 383 -22.76 15.25 20.29
C THR A 383 -22.47 14.86 21.74
N LEU A 384 -23.22 15.40 22.71
CA LEU A 384 -23.03 15.07 24.13
C LEU A 384 -23.33 13.59 24.46
N VAL A 385 -24.33 12.99 23.80
CA VAL A 385 -24.67 11.57 23.99
C VAL A 385 -23.57 10.69 23.38
N PHE A 386 -23.06 11.08 22.21
CA PHE A 386 -21.92 10.41 21.59
C PHE A 386 -20.68 10.46 22.49
N GLN A 387 -20.31 11.64 23.01
CA GLN A 387 -19.18 11.79 23.93
C GLN A 387 -19.36 10.98 25.22
N LEU A 388 -20.57 10.95 25.77
CA LEU A 388 -20.90 10.13 26.94
C LEU A 388 -20.68 8.64 26.67
N TYR A 389 -21.13 8.15 25.51
CA TYR A 389 -20.93 6.76 25.10
C TYR A 389 -19.43 6.43 24.91
N THR A 390 -18.68 7.29 24.22
CA THR A 390 -17.23 7.16 24.03
C THR A 390 -16.50 7.11 25.38
N PHE A 391 -16.90 7.95 26.32
CA PHE A 391 -16.34 7.98 27.67
C PHE A 391 -16.62 6.68 28.43
N PHE A 392 -17.83 6.13 28.36
CA PHE A 392 -18.15 4.85 28.97
C PHE A 392 -17.39 3.69 28.33
N ARG A 393 -17.20 3.68 27.00
CA ARG A 393 -16.36 2.68 26.31
C ARG A 393 -14.93 2.63 26.85
N SER A 394 -14.33 3.79 27.14
CA SER A 394 -12.99 3.84 27.74
C SER A 394 -13.02 3.43 29.22
N ARG A 395 -13.92 4.01 30.02
CA ARG A 395 -13.93 3.86 31.48
C ARG A 395 -14.45 2.51 31.98
N MET A 396 -15.44 1.93 31.31
CA MET A 396 -16.09 0.67 31.69
C MET A 396 -15.39 -0.57 31.14
N SER A 397 -14.28 -0.41 30.43
CA SER A 397 -13.50 -1.52 29.83
C SER A 397 -13.14 -2.64 30.81
N ARG A 398 -13.02 -2.36 32.10
CA ARG A 398 -12.76 -3.35 33.17
C ARG A 398 -13.74 -3.27 34.35
N ARG A 399 -14.85 -2.53 34.21
CA ARG A 399 -15.82 -2.30 35.30
C ARG A 399 -17.22 -2.72 34.85
N VAL A 400 -17.89 -3.52 35.68
CA VAL A 400 -19.27 -3.98 35.42
C VAL A 400 -20.30 -2.96 35.93
N VAL A 401 -20.01 -2.31 37.07
CA VAL A 401 -20.88 -1.29 37.67
C VAL A 401 -20.01 -0.11 38.11
N ASP A 402 -20.50 1.12 37.92
CA ASP A 402 -19.93 2.36 38.46
C ASP A 402 -21.08 3.32 38.80
N SER A 403 -20.83 4.31 39.64
CA SER A 403 -21.78 5.40 39.93
C SER A 403 -21.05 6.72 39.86
N MET A 404 -21.65 7.72 39.22
CA MET A 404 -21.05 9.03 39.03
C MET A 404 -22.07 10.15 39.17
N LEU A 405 -21.62 11.30 39.68
CA LEU A 405 -22.41 12.53 39.62
C LEU A 405 -22.31 13.14 38.23
N LEU A 406 -23.40 13.78 37.79
CA LEU A 406 -23.42 14.49 36.53
C LEU A 406 -22.46 15.70 36.54
N SER A 407 -22.24 16.33 37.70
CA SER A 407 -21.23 17.37 37.90
C SER A 407 -19.81 16.89 37.64
N GLU A 408 -19.46 15.67 38.04
CA GLU A 408 -18.18 15.05 37.69
C GLU A 408 -18.06 14.74 36.20
N LEU A 409 -19.15 14.30 35.57
CA LEU A 409 -19.19 14.06 34.12
C LEU A 409 -18.98 15.38 33.35
N ASN A 410 -19.53 16.49 33.82
CA ASN A 410 -19.29 17.80 33.20
C ASN A 410 -17.78 18.15 33.20
N GLN A 411 -17.10 17.94 34.32
CA GLN A 411 -15.64 18.19 34.41
C GLN A 411 -14.79 17.26 33.54
N LYS A 412 -15.30 16.08 33.16
CA LYS A 412 -14.58 15.11 32.35
C LYS A 412 -14.88 15.24 30.86
N LEU A 413 -16.13 15.52 30.49
CA LEU A 413 -16.59 15.60 29.10
C LEU A 413 -16.50 17.01 28.53
N ALA A 414 -16.85 18.03 29.32
CA ALA A 414 -17.19 19.35 28.79
C ALA A 414 -16.82 20.50 29.74
N ARG A 415 -15.54 20.58 30.15
CA ARG A 415 -15.03 21.62 31.07
C ARG A 415 -15.36 23.06 30.66
N ASN A 416 -15.52 23.30 29.36
CA ASN A 416 -15.76 24.62 28.80
C ASN A 416 -17.26 24.97 28.72
N ILE A 417 -18.17 24.04 29.05
CA ILE A 417 -19.61 24.25 29.02
C ILE A 417 -20.11 24.55 30.44
N GLU A 418 -20.92 25.60 30.57
CA GLU A 418 -21.57 25.94 31.83
C GLU A 418 -22.49 24.80 32.30
N TRP A 419 -22.42 24.48 33.60
CA TRP A 419 -23.21 23.43 34.24
C TRP A 419 -24.67 23.41 33.82
N ARG A 420 -25.34 24.57 33.83
CA ARG A 420 -26.77 24.69 33.53
C ARG A 420 -27.12 24.26 32.10
N ARG A 421 -26.25 24.59 31.12
CA ARG A 421 -26.46 24.19 29.73
C ARG A 421 -26.18 22.70 29.57
N PHE A 422 -25.06 22.24 30.13
CA PHE A 422 -24.67 20.83 30.09
C PHE A 422 -25.75 19.92 30.69
N SER A 423 -26.22 20.21 31.89
CA SER A 423 -27.22 19.39 32.59
C SER A 423 -28.57 19.40 31.88
N SER A 424 -29.04 20.57 31.42
CA SER A 424 -30.29 20.69 30.66
C SER A 424 -30.25 19.92 29.34
N ASP A 425 -29.16 20.06 28.58
CA ASP A 425 -29.04 19.42 27.27
C ASP A 425 -28.87 17.90 27.40
N ILE A 426 -27.98 17.42 28.28
CA ILE A 426 -27.73 15.99 28.42
C ILE A 426 -28.94 15.24 28.99
N ILE A 427 -29.62 15.80 30.00
CA ILE A 427 -30.82 15.18 30.57
C ILE A 427 -31.96 15.19 29.56
N ARG A 428 -32.13 16.27 28.78
CA ARG A 428 -33.14 16.32 27.72
C ARG A 428 -32.90 15.24 26.66
N GLU A 429 -31.65 15.09 26.18
CA GLU A 429 -31.35 14.09 25.17
C GLU A 429 -31.42 12.66 25.73
N LEU A 430 -31.00 12.41 26.98
CA LEU A 430 -31.15 11.11 27.62
C LEU A 430 -32.62 10.75 27.88
N LYS A 431 -33.47 11.72 28.26
CA LYS A 431 -34.92 11.50 28.42
C LYS A 431 -35.60 11.11 27.11
N LYS A 432 -35.14 11.64 25.96
CA LYS A 432 -35.66 11.22 24.64
C LYS A 432 -35.32 9.78 24.28
N LEU A 433 -34.21 9.26 24.81
CA LEU A 433 -33.74 7.88 24.60
C LEU A 433 -34.30 6.89 25.64
N ALA A 434 -35.01 7.37 26.66
CA ALA A 434 -35.60 6.53 27.69
C ALA A 434 -36.85 5.80 27.14
N GLU A 435 -36.82 4.48 27.12
CA GLU A 435 -37.98 3.64 26.83
C GLU A 435 -38.64 3.21 28.16
N GLY A 436 -39.73 3.87 28.57
CA GLY A 436 -40.47 3.50 29.79
C GLY A 436 -41.16 4.65 30.54
N LYS A 437 -41.56 4.39 31.79
CA LYS A 437 -42.14 5.41 32.69
C LYS A 437 -41.04 6.38 33.12
N VAL A 438 -41.00 7.55 32.49
CA VAL A 438 -40.13 8.66 32.88
C VAL A 438 -40.80 9.39 34.05
N THR A 439 -40.27 9.22 35.26
CA THR A 439 -40.59 10.10 36.40
C THR A 439 -39.64 11.30 36.40
N GLU A 440 -40.11 12.47 36.86
CA GLU A 440 -39.25 13.67 36.90
C GLU A 440 -37.99 13.47 37.76
N THR A 441 -38.08 12.62 38.78
CA THR A 441 -37.04 12.33 39.75
C THR A 441 -36.13 11.15 39.37
N MET A 442 -36.61 10.23 38.52
CA MET A 442 -35.86 9.02 38.16
C MET A 442 -36.28 8.48 36.80
N PHE A 443 -35.30 8.11 35.98
CA PHE A 443 -35.55 7.40 34.71
C PHE A 443 -34.36 6.50 34.35
N ALA A 444 -34.63 5.46 33.58
CA ALA A 444 -33.63 4.52 33.09
C ALA A 444 -33.46 4.65 31.58
N VAL A 445 -32.23 4.49 31.09
CA VAL A 445 -31.87 4.59 29.67
C VAL A 445 -30.92 3.45 29.33
N ASN A 446 -31.21 2.71 28.26
CA ASN A 446 -30.24 1.79 27.67
C ASN A 446 -29.42 2.54 26.63
N LEU A 447 -28.16 2.85 26.93
CA LEU A 447 -27.22 3.49 26.02
C LEU A 447 -26.44 2.41 25.25
N TRP A 448 -27.16 1.54 24.54
CA TRP A 448 -26.65 0.44 23.71
C TRP A 448 -25.66 -0.47 24.45
N GLY A 449 -26.11 -1.02 25.58
CA GLY A 449 -25.35 -1.95 26.44
C GLY A 449 -24.83 -1.31 27.73
N TYR A 450 -24.85 0.02 27.85
CA TYR A 450 -24.70 0.71 29.13
C TYR A 450 -26.07 1.08 29.68
N HIS A 451 -26.53 0.33 30.68
CA HIS A 451 -27.79 0.58 31.37
C HIS A 451 -27.58 1.66 32.42
N LEU A 452 -28.15 2.83 32.17
CA LEU A 452 -28.07 4.01 33.03
C LEU A 452 -29.33 4.11 33.87
N THR A 453 -29.17 4.32 35.17
CA THR A 453 -30.25 4.72 36.07
C THR A 453 -29.91 6.11 36.59
N ILE A 454 -30.74 7.08 36.25
CA ILE A 454 -30.49 8.50 36.54
C ILE A 454 -31.49 8.93 37.61
N SER A 455 -30.98 9.36 38.76
CA SER A 455 -31.78 9.84 39.88
C SER A 455 -31.39 11.26 40.25
N ALA A 456 -32.39 12.14 40.41
CA ALA A 456 -32.18 13.50 40.90
C ALA A 456 -31.69 13.47 42.36
N GLU A 457 -30.63 14.21 42.64
CA GLU A 457 -30.02 14.34 43.96
C GLU A 457 -30.15 15.81 44.43
N GLU A 458 -30.52 16.01 45.71
CA GLU A 458 -30.72 17.32 46.33
C GLU A 458 -31.74 18.25 45.62
N ILE A 459 -33.03 17.91 45.74
CA ILE A 459 -34.16 18.67 45.16
C ILE A 459 -34.26 20.12 45.70
N ASP A 460 -33.72 20.38 46.89
CA ASP A 460 -33.84 21.67 47.62
C ASP A 460 -32.81 22.74 47.23
N LYS A 461 -31.87 22.45 46.32
CA LYS A 461 -30.90 23.43 45.82
C LYS A 461 -31.41 24.14 44.55
N ARG A 462 -30.94 25.38 44.34
CA ARG A 462 -31.26 26.20 43.15
C ARG A 462 -30.94 25.50 41.81
N TYR A 463 -30.03 24.52 41.82
CA TYR A 463 -29.74 23.63 40.70
C TYR A 463 -29.60 22.19 41.22
N THR A 464 -30.42 21.28 40.71
CA THR A 464 -30.41 19.84 41.04
C THR A 464 -29.23 19.15 40.38
N ASP A 465 -28.49 18.32 41.12
CA ASP A 465 -27.49 17.40 40.55
C ASP A 465 -28.16 16.05 40.27
N TYR A 466 -27.50 15.20 39.47
CA TYR A 466 -28.03 13.89 39.12
C TYR A 466 -26.97 12.82 39.38
N ARG A 467 -27.37 11.77 40.08
CA ARG A 467 -26.58 10.55 40.18
C ARG A 467 -26.90 9.64 39.01
N ILE A 468 -25.85 9.13 38.37
CA ILE A 468 -25.92 8.22 37.23
C ILE A 468 -25.28 6.90 37.66
N ASP A 469 -26.12 5.92 37.95
CA ASP A 469 -25.71 4.55 38.20
C ASP A 469 -25.61 3.83 36.86
N ILE A 470 -24.46 3.20 36.60
CA ILE A 470 -24.11 2.63 35.29
C ILE A 470 -23.87 1.15 35.47
N LYS A 471 -24.58 0.33 34.70
CA LYS A 471 -24.36 -1.12 34.59
C LYS A 471 -23.99 -1.47 33.16
N SER A 472 -22.80 -2.05 32.98
CA SER A 472 -22.25 -2.45 31.68
C SER A 472 -22.61 -3.90 31.38
N ASP A 473 -23.27 -4.13 30.25
CA ASP A 473 -23.46 -5.46 29.65
C ASP A 473 -22.54 -5.58 28.43
N ALA A 474 -21.42 -6.29 28.60
CA ALA A 474 -20.38 -6.42 27.58
C ALA A 474 -20.89 -7.15 26.32
N GLU A 475 -21.76 -8.14 26.46
CA GLU A 475 -22.31 -8.88 25.33
C GLU A 475 -23.23 -8.02 24.49
N GLU A 476 -24.06 -7.20 25.15
CA GLU A 476 -24.96 -6.26 24.50
C GLU A 476 -24.19 -5.14 23.78
N VAL A 477 -23.13 -4.60 24.39
CA VAL A 477 -22.24 -3.61 23.76
C VAL A 477 -21.61 -4.19 22.48
N ILE A 478 -21.13 -5.44 22.52
CA ILE A 478 -20.56 -6.12 21.35
C ILE A 478 -21.64 -6.33 20.29
N ARG A 479 -22.82 -6.80 20.68
CA ARG A 479 -23.96 -7.04 19.78
C ARG A 479 -24.39 -5.78 19.03
N TYR A 480 -24.55 -4.65 19.72
CA TYR A 480 -24.94 -3.40 19.07
C TYR A 480 -23.84 -2.77 18.23
N SER A 481 -22.56 -2.97 18.60
CA SER A 481 -21.44 -2.55 17.74
C SER A 481 -21.32 -3.35 16.44
N ARG A 482 -22.14 -4.40 16.24
CA ARG A 482 -22.13 -5.30 15.08
C ARG A 482 -20.77 -6.00 14.86
N ALA A 483 -19.94 -6.07 15.90
CA ALA A 483 -18.67 -6.76 15.86
C ALA A 483 -18.91 -8.29 15.86
N LYS A 484 -18.16 -9.02 15.02
CA LYS A 484 -18.23 -10.49 14.98
C LYS A 484 -17.80 -11.05 16.34
N THR A 485 -18.60 -11.94 16.93
CA THR A 485 -18.28 -12.62 18.20
C THR A 485 -17.27 -13.77 18.05
N THR A 486 -16.72 -14.00 16.84
CA THR A 486 -15.94 -15.21 16.54
C THR A 486 -14.56 -14.85 16.00
N ASN A 487 -13.59 -14.73 16.91
CA ASN A 487 -12.18 -14.97 16.60
C ASN A 487 -11.81 -16.41 17.02
N GLU A 488 -12.39 -17.42 16.36
CA GLU A 488 -11.82 -18.77 16.37
C GLU A 488 -11.95 -19.38 14.97
N GLY A 489 -10.82 -19.92 14.49
CA GLY A 489 -10.57 -20.20 13.08
C GLY A 489 -11.59 -21.10 12.39
N LYS A 490 -11.91 -20.70 11.15
CA LYS A 490 -12.58 -21.47 10.07
C LYS A 490 -14.05 -21.86 10.28
N ARG A 491 -14.83 -21.45 9.25
CA ARG A 491 -16.06 -22.06 8.71
C ARG A 491 -17.24 -22.16 9.66
N ASN A 492 -18.13 -21.18 9.57
CA ASN A 492 -19.50 -21.36 9.05
C ASN A 492 -20.20 -20.00 9.04
N MET A 493 -20.40 -19.46 7.84
CA MET A 493 -21.17 -18.24 7.60
C MET A 493 -22.58 -18.38 8.17
N ALA A 494 -23.03 -17.36 8.90
CA ALA A 494 -24.42 -17.15 9.27
C ALA A 494 -24.70 -15.64 9.39
N PRO A 495 -25.97 -15.23 9.30
CA PRO A 495 -26.53 -14.47 8.19
C PRO A 495 -26.45 -12.96 8.44
N THR A 496 -25.75 -12.24 7.57
CA THR A 496 -25.77 -10.79 7.51
C THR A 496 -27.10 -10.30 6.93
N MET A 497 -27.81 -9.44 7.65
CA MET A 497 -28.93 -8.70 7.05
C MET A 497 -28.42 -7.95 5.81
N PRO A 498 -29.14 -8.00 4.68
CA PRO A 498 -28.75 -7.26 3.49
C PRO A 498 -28.81 -5.76 3.78
N ASN A 499 -27.77 -5.06 3.31
CA ASN A 499 -27.70 -3.61 3.32
C ASN A 499 -28.97 -3.02 2.65
N PRO A 500 -29.76 -2.17 3.32
CA PRO A 500 -30.91 -1.51 2.68
C PRO A 500 -30.50 -0.56 1.53
N LEU A 501 -29.21 -0.19 1.42
CA LEU A 501 -28.64 0.61 0.32
C LEU A 501 -28.21 -0.25 -0.90
N ARG A 502 -28.54 -1.56 -0.90
CA ARG A 502 -28.18 -2.52 -1.95
C ARG A 502 -28.75 -2.21 -3.34
N ASN A 503 -29.75 -1.33 -3.45
CA ASN A 503 -30.48 -1.10 -4.70
C ASN A 503 -30.02 0.15 -5.50
N GLU A 504 -29.06 0.93 -5.01
CA GLU A 504 -28.55 2.12 -5.74
C GLU A 504 -27.09 2.01 -6.17
N ILE A 505 -26.46 0.86 -5.94
CA ILE A 505 -25.13 0.60 -6.48
C ILE A 505 -25.29 0.41 -7.99
N MET A 506 -24.72 1.34 -8.75
CA MET A 506 -24.62 1.26 -10.20
C MET A 506 -24.24 -0.16 -10.68
N PRO A 507 -24.70 -0.58 -11.86
CA PRO A 507 -24.40 -1.90 -12.38
C PRO A 507 -22.89 -2.16 -12.34
N LYS A 508 -22.50 -3.36 -11.91
CA LYS A 508 -21.10 -3.80 -11.70
C LYS A 508 -20.16 -3.40 -12.84
N GLN A 509 -20.67 -3.37 -14.07
CA GLN A 509 -19.97 -2.94 -15.28
C GLN A 509 -19.52 -1.47 -15.28
N ALA A 510 -20.27 -0.54 -14.68
CA ALA A 510 -19.91 0.88 -14.60
C ALA A 510 -18.86 1.13 -13.51
N LEU A 511 -18.92 0.37 -12.41
CA LEU A 511 -17.87 0.33 -11.39
C LEU A 511 -16.58 -0.29 -11.92
N ASP A 512 -16.68 -1.38 -12.68
CA ASP A 512 -15.54 -2.01 -13.36
C ASP A 512 -14.97 -1.12 -14.47
N GLN A 513 -15.80 -0.31 -15.14
CA GLN A 513 -15.33 0.70 -16.10
C GLN A 513 -14.63 1.87 -15.42
N LEU A 514 -15.15 2.36 -14.30
CA LEU A 514 -14.47 3.38 -13.50
C LEU A 514 -13.19 2.83 -12.87
N SER A 515 -13.18 1.59 -12.38
CA SER A 515 -11.97 0.93 -11.90
C SER A 515 -10.98 0.64 -13.02
N ALA A 516 -11.45 0.34 -14.24
CA ALA A 516 -10.59 0.15 -15.43
C ALA A 516 -10.09 1.47 -16.02
N ILE A 517 -10.82 2.58 -15.87
CA ILE A 517 -10.33 3.93 -16.17
C ILE A 517 -9.30 4.34 -15.11
N ILE A 518 -9.52 3.99 -13.84
CA ILE A 518 -8.55 4.16 -12.75
C ILE A 518 -7.31 3.26 -12.93
N ASP A 519 -7.47 2.02 -13.37
CA ASP A 519 -6.38 1.10 -13.73
C ASP A 519 -5.77 1.43 -15.11
N GLY A 520 -6.44 2.24 -15.93
CA GLY A 520 -5.92 2.79 -17.19
C GLY A 520 -5.07 4.05 -16.97
N GLU A 521 -5.41 4.85 -15.94
CA GLU A 521 -4.53 5.91 -15.41
C GLU A 521 -3.46 5.37 -14.46
N PHE A 522 -3.65 4.13 -13.97
CA PHE A 522 -2.67 3.34 -13.26
C PHE A 522 -2.45 2.00 -13.96
N GLU A 523 -1.91 2.06 -15.18
CA GLU A 523 -0.83 1.11 -15.41
C GLU A 523 0.14 1.30 -14.23
N PRO A 524 0.70 0.22 -13.64
CA PRO A 524 1.90 0.41 -12.87
C PRO A 524 2.80 1.29 -13.72
N ILE A 525 3.62 2.12 -13.09
CA ILE A 525 4.85 2.49 -13.76
C ILE A 525 5.53 1.14 -14.05
N GLN A 526 5.21 0.48 -15.17
CA GLN A 526 6.20 -0.10 -16.03
C GLN A 526 7.23 0.99 -15.99
N ARG A 527 8.33 0.73 -15.28
CA ARG A 527 9.52 1.53 -15.41
C ARG A 527 9.59 1.76 -16.90
N LYS A 528 9.28 2.98 -17.37
CA LYS A 528 9.43 3.34 -18.78
C LYS A 528 10.73 2.67 -19.14
N GLU A 529 10.72 1.73 -20.10
CA GLU A 529 11.92 0.98 -20.48
C GLU A 529 13.08 1.95 -20.32
N PRO A 530 14.06 1.65 -19.44
CA PRO A 530 14.96 2.65 -18.90
C PRO A 530 15.38 3.55 -20.05
N ARG A 531 14.86 4.79 -20.07
CA ARG A 531 14.97 5.69 -21.24
C ARG A 531 16.39 5.55 -21.73
N PRO A 532 16.62 5.20 -23.02
CA PRO A 532 17.83 4.55 -23.47
C PRO A 532 19.00 5.21 -22.76
N ARG A 533 19.56 4.50 -21.77
CA ARG A 533 20.82 4.95 -21.18
C ARG A 533 21.73 5.03 -22.39
N GLY A 534 22.30 6.21 -22.64
CA GLY A 534 23.28 6.35 -23.71
C GLY A 534 24.32 5.23 -23.56
N ARG A 535 25.05 4.91 -24.63
CA ARG A 535 26.00 3.79 -24.69
C ARG A 535 26.98 3.73 -23.50
N LEU A 536 27.15 4.86 -22.81
CA LEU A 536 28.01 5.10 -21.65
C LEU A 536 27.27 5.33 -20.29
N GLY A 537 25.99 4.97 -20.16
CA GLY A 537 25.25 4.99 -18.88
C GLY A 537 24.59 6.32 -18.49
N ARG A 538 24.68 7.35 -19.34
CA ARG A 538 24.20 8.72 -19.08
C ARG A 538 22.74 8.95 -19.52
N ARG A 539 22.07 9.94 -18.93
CA ARG A 539 20.73 10.39 -19.34
C ARG A 539 20.85 11.49 -20.40
N ILE A 540 20.46 11.18 -21.63
CA ILE A 540 20.59 12.07 -22.78
C ILE A 540 19.20 12.48 -23.26
N LYS A 541 18.97 13.78 -23.43
CA LYS A 541 17.75 14.33 -24.04
C LYS A 541 18.13 15.00 -25.37
N LEU A 542 17.87 14.30 -26.46
CA LEU A 542 18.02 14.85 -27.81
C LEU A 542 16.78 15.69 -28.15
N ARG A 543 16.96 16.98 -28.45
CA ARG A 543 15.94 17.83 -29.08
C ARG A 543 16.40 18.19 -30.49
N LYS A 544 15.51 18.81 -31.29
CA LYS A 544 15.78 19.15 -32.69
C LYS A 544 17.03 20.04 -32.90
N HIS A 545 17.27 20.99 -32.00
CA HIS A 545 18.34 21.98 -32.13
C HIS A 545 19.40 21.94 -31.01
N LEU A 546 19.17 21.13 -29.96
CA LEU A 546 20.05 21.02 -28.80
C LEU A 546 20.00 19.62 -28.19
N VAL A 547 21.09 19.21 -27.55
CA VAL A 547 21.20 17.96 -26.79
C VAL A 547 21.59 18.28 -25.36
N GLU A 548 20.82 17.79 -24.39
CA GLU A 548 21.16 17.88 -22.97
C GLU A 548 21.71 16.52 -22.50
N ILE A 549 22.97 16.51 -22.07
CA ILE A 549 23.67 15.36 -21.51
C ILE A 549 23.74 15.57 -20.00
N ASN A 550 23.02 14.75 -19.23
CA ASN A 550 23.05 14.79 -17.76
C ASN A 550 24.00 13.70 -17.25
N ALA A 551 25.06 14.13 -16.57
CA ALA A 551 26.02 13.26 -15.90
C ALA A 551 26.00 13.63 -14.40
N ASP A 552 25.20 12.88 -13.62
CA ASP A 552 24.99 12.96 -12.17
C ASP A 552 24.90 14.39 -11.56
N GLU A 553 26.02 15.10 -11.41
CA GLU A 553 26.09 16.43 -10.79
C GLU A 553 26.10 17.60 -11.81
N LEU A 554 26.29 17.33 -13.11
CA LEU A 554 26.42 18.39 -14.12
C LEU A 554 25.61 18.09 -15.39
N THR A 555 24.96 19.13 -15.92
CA THR A 555 24.19 19.08 -17.16
C THR A 555 24.95 19.86 -18.24
N ILE A 556 25.38 19.17 -19.29
CA ILE A 556 26.02 19.79 -20.46
C ILE A 556 25.01 19.90 -21.59
N VAL A 557 24.89 21.08 -22.18
CA VAL A 557 24.06 21.31 -23.35
C VAL A 557 24.96 21.52 -24.57
N LEU A 558 24.66 20.82 -25.66
CA LEU A 558 25.37 20.95 -26.93
C LEU A 558 24.40 21.40 -28.02
N SER A 559 24.86 22.27 -28.91
CA SER A 559 24.12 22.72 -30.09
C SER A 559 25.04 22.78 -31.30
N LYS A 560 24.49 22.91 -32.52
CA LYS A 560 25.32 23.16 -33.72
C LYS A 560 26.10 24.49 -33.67
N TYR A 561 25.74 25.38 -32.74
CA TYR A 561 26.42 26.65 -32.51
C TYR A 561 27.52 26.57 -31.44
N THR A 562 27.74 25.41 -30.83
CA THR A 562 28.80 25.21 -29.83
C THR A 562 30.19 25.32 -30.48
N SER A 563 31.07 26.13 -29.92
CA SER A 563 32.45 26.30 -30.43
C SER A 563 33.29 25.04 -30.23
N SER A 564 34.34 24.86 -31.05
CA SER A 564 35.28 23.73 -30.93
C SER A 564 35.96 23.68 -29.56
N GLU A 565 36.30 24.83 -28.98
CA GLU A 565 36.89 24.92 -27.64
C GLU A 565 35.89 24.51 -26.53
N ALA A 566 34.64 24.95 -26.62
CA ALA A 566 33.60 24.58 -25.66
C ALA A 566 33.24 23.08 -25.75
N LEU A 567 33.26 22.52 -26.97
CA LEU A 567 33.08 21.09 -27.19
C LEU A 567 34.20 20.27 -26.55
N GLN A 568 35.47 20.68 -26.72
CA GLN A 568 36.61 20.01 -26.08
C GLN A 568 36.53 20.06 -24.55
N ARG A 569 36.20 21.22 -23.96
CA ARG A 569 35.99 21.34 -22.51
C ARG A 569 34.88 20.42 -22.00
N SER A 570 33.79 20.33 -22.76
CA SER A 570 32.65 19.47 -22.45
C SER A 570 33.03 17.98 -22.50
N ILE A 571 33.82 17.57 -23.49
CA ILE A 571 34.33 16.20 -23.62
C ILE A 571 35.23 15.84 -22.44
N THR A 572 36.16 16.73 -22.06
CA THR A 572 37.06 16.53 -20.92
C THR A 572 36.29 16.41 -19.61
N ALA A 573 35.30 17.28 -19.39
CA ALA A 573 34.44 17.23 -18.20
C ALA A 573 33.63 15.91 -18.14
N LEU A 574 33.04 15.50 -19.26
CA LEU A 574 32.29 14.24 -19.32
C LEU A 574 33.18 13.01 -19.13
N SER A 575 34.43 13.04 -19.63
CA SER A 575 35.41 11.96 -19.44
C SER A 575 35.80 11.82 -17.97
N ALA A 576 36.12 12.94 -17.31
CA ALA A 576 36.48 12.94 -15.89
C ALA A 576 35.34 12.43 -15.00
N MET A 577 34.09 12.84 -15.27
CA MET A 577 32.95 12.45 -14.44
C MET A 577 32.48 11.01 -14.65
N THR A 578 32.63 10.47 -15.86
CA THR A 578 32.11 9.12 -16.18
C THR A 578 33.15 8.02 -16.18
N GLY A 579 34.44 8.37 -16.10
CA GLY A 579 35.56 7.42 -16.13
C GLY A 579 35.80 6.75 -17.49
N HIS A 580 35.09 7.19 -18.55
CA HIS A 580 35.26 6.67 -19.91
C HIS A 580 36.35 7.44 -20.67
N PRO A 581 37.08 6.79 -21.60
CA PRO A 581 38.13 7.44 -22.38
C PRO A 581 37.59 8.56 -23.26
N ALA A 582 38.35 9.66 -23.35
CA ALA A 582 37.95 10.87 -24.06
C ALA A 582 37.64 10.63 -25.56
N THR A 583 38.28 9.64 -26.18
CA THR A 583 38.04 9.25 -27.58
C THR A 583 36.60 8.76 -27.80
N THR A 584 36.10 7.88 -26.94
CA THR A 584 34.73 7.34 -27.04
C THR A 584 33.66 8.41 -26.80
N ILE A 585 33.92 9.36 -25.90
CA ILE A 585 33.02 10.49 -25.66
C ILE A 585 33.06 11.48 -26.82
N THR A 586 34.23 11.67 -27.44
CA THR A 586 34.38 12.52 -28.64
C THR A 586 33.51 12.00 -29.78
N GLU A 587 33.59 10.71 -30.09
CA GLU A 587 32.77 10.08 -31.12
C GLU A 587 31.26 10.23 -30.83
N GLU A 588 30.86 10.05 -29.57
CA GLU A 588 29.46 10.18 -29.17
C GLU A 588 28.95 11.63 -29.29
N CYS A 589 29.73 12.62 -28.84
CA CYS A 589 29.38 14.04 -28.96
C CYS A 589 29.28 14.50 -30.42
N HIS A 590 30.20 14.06 -31.29
CA HIS A 590 30.13 14.37 -32.72
C HIS A 590 28.92 13.71 -33.39
N GLY A 591 28.64 12.45 -33.05
CA GLY A 591 27.45 11.75 -33.54
C GLY A 591 26.12 12.38 -33.08
N TYR A 592 26.11 13.11 -31.96
CA TYR A 592 24.95 13.93 -31.56
C TYR A 592 24.86 15.25 -32.32
N LEU A 593 25.99 15.94 -32.55
CA LEU A 593 26.02 17.18 -33.33
C LEU A 593 25.57 16.98 -34.78
N GLU A 594 25.90 15.84 -35.39
CA GLU A 594 25.44 15.49 -36.74
C GLU A 594 23.90 15.38 -36.83
N LYS A 595 23.26 14.93 -35.76
CA LYS A 595 21.79 14.73 -35.69
C LYS A 595 21.00 16.00 -35.38
N LEU A 596 21.68 17.09 -35.01
CA LEU A 596 21.03 18.38 -34.71
C LEU A 596 20.78 19.18 -35.99
N ASP A 597 19.73 20.00 -36.01
CA ASP A 597 19.43 20.93 -37.11
C ASP A 597 19.87 22.36 -36.79
N TRP A 598 20.24 23.12 -37.82
CA TRP A 598 20.40 24.58 -37.72
C TRP A 598 19.06 25.26 -37.48
N LEU A 599 19.10 26.45 -36.88
CA LEU A 599 17.90 27.25 -36.71
C LEU A 599 17.62 28.00 -38.02
N HIS A 600 16.47 27.72 -38.63
CA HIS A 600 16.06 28.28 -39.93
C HIS A 600 14.88 29.23 -39.78
N VAL A 601 14.95 30.36 -40.48
CA VAL A 601 13.85 31.33 -40.64
C VAL A 601 13.64 31.53 -42.13
N ALA A 602 12.43 31.27 -42.62
CA ALA A 602 12.07 31.42 -44.04
C ALA A 602 13.00 30.70 -45.05
N GLY A 603 13.70 29.63 -44.62
CA GLY A 603 14.65 28.88 -45.44
C GLY A 603 16.12 29.29 -45.26
N GLU A 604 16.40 30.41 -44.60
CA GLU A 604 17.75 30.90 -44.34
C GLU A 604 18.24 30.53 -42.93
N ARG A 605 19.55 30.32 -42.78
CA ARG A 605 20.18 29.96 -41.50
C ARG A 605 20.39 31.22 -40.66
N VAL A 606 19.95 31.18 -39.41
CA VAL A 606 20.27 32.25 -38.45
C VAL A 606 21.75 32.17 -38.07
N SER A 607 22.48 33.29 -38.23
CA SER A 607 23.91 33.37 -37.94
C SER A 607 24.18 33.40 -36.43
N TYR A 608 25.36 32.90 -36.04
CA TYR A 608 25.80 32.96 -34.63
C TYR A 608 25.96 34.41 -34.16
N GLU A 609 26.43 35.31 -35.03
CA GLU A 609 26.62 36.72 -34.70
C GLU A 609 25.31 37.42 -34.32
N THR A 610 24.21 37.10 -35.00
CA THR A 610 22.89 37.66 -34.66
C THR A 610 22.39 37.16 -33.30
N LEU A 611 22.65 35.90 -32.97
CA LEU A 611 22.32 35.31 -31.66
C LEU A 611 23.19 35.87 -30.53
N SER A 612 24.50 36.04 -30.75
CA SER A 612 25.43 36.63 -29.76
C SER A 612 25.06 38.08 -29.47
N LYS A 613 24.84 38.89 -30.52
CA LYS A 613 24.44 40.29 -30.38
C LYS A 613 23.12 40.44 -29.61
N THR A 614 22.16 39.54 -29.81
CA THR A 614 20.89 39.60 -29.05
C THR A 614 21.06 39.20 -27.58
N VAL A 615 21.93 38.24 -27.27
CA VAL A 615 22.26 37.89 -25.87
C VAL A 615 23.00 39.03 -25.18
N GLU A 616 23.99 39.64 -25.84
CA GLU A 616 24.75 40.77 -25.31
C GLU A 616 23.86 42.01 -25.07
N LEU A 617 22.97 42.31 -26.02
CA LEU A 617 22.01 43.42 -25.88
C LEU A 617 20.99 43.17 -24.77
N TYR A 618 20.58 41.93 -24.53
CA TYR A 618 19.68 41.58 -23.44
C TYR A 618 20.39 41.68 -22.08
N ASN A 619 21.56 41.05 -21.95
CA ASN A 619 22.32 41.00 -20.70
C ASN A 619 22.93 42.36 -20.31
N SER A 620 23.17 43.26 -21.25
CA SER A 620 23.63 44.64 -20.95
C SER A 620 22.50 45.57 -20.46
N ARG A 621 21.23 45.19 -20.63
CA ARG A 621 20.06 45.98 -20.21
C ARG A 621 19.43 45.52 -18.88
N GLN A 622 19.74 44.30 -18.41
CA GLN A 622 19.21 43.75 -17.17
C GLN A 622 20.34 43.20 -16.29
N ASP A 623 20.51 43.79 -15.09
CA ASP A 623 21.54 43.36 -14.13
C ASP A 623 21.14 42.11 -13.31
N GLU A 624 19.84 41.80 -13.21
CA GLU A 624 19.35 40.73 -12.33
C GLU A 624 19.30 39.34 -12.99
N ARG A 625 19.31 39.24 -14.32
CA ARG A 625 19.02 37.97 -15.04
C ARG A 625 19.94 37.74 -16.23
N HIS A 626 20.46 36.52 -16.32
CA HIS A 626 21.37 36.10 -17.38
C HIS A 626 20.68 35.19 -18.40
N LEU A 627 20.65 35.62 -19.66
CA LEU A 627 20.21 34.80 -20.78
C LEU A 627 21.41 34.12 -21.43
N SER A 628 21.41 32.78 -21.49
CA SER A 628 22.43 32.02 -22.22
C SER A 628 22.00 31.78 -23.68
N ILE A 629 22.98 31.65 -24.58
CA ILE A 629 22.76 31.36 -26.00
C ILE A 629 21.94 30.07 -26.18
N GLU A 630 22.17 29.06 -25.33
CA GLU A 630 21.45 27.78 -25.38
C GLU A 630 19.96 27.92 -25.03
N ARG A 631 19.65 28.74 -24.00
CA ARG A 631 18.26 29.08 -23.66
C ARG A 631 17.60 29.88 -24.77
N LEU A 632 18.32 30.83 -25.36
CA LEU A 632 17.83 31.61 -26.50
C LEU A 632 17.47 30.70 -27.68
N ILE A 633 18.35 29.77 -28.09
CA ILE A 633 18.08 28.81 -29.18
C ILE A 633 16.83 27.99 -28.86
N SER A 634 16.69 27.51 -27.62
CA SER A 634 15.53 26.72 -27.21
C SER A 634 14.21 27.51 -27.27
N GLY A 635 14.23 28.79 -26.88
CA GLY A 635 13.05 29.67 -26.90
C GLY A 635 12.67 30.11 -28.31
N LEU A 636 13.65 30.47 -29.14
CA LEU A 636 13.44 30.87 -30.53
C LEU A 636 12.94 29.72 -31.41
N ALA A 637 13.34 28.48 -31.11
CA ALA A 637 12.84 27.29 -31.82
C ALA A 637 11.32 27.09 -31.67
N VAL A 638 10.74 27.51 -30.53
CA VAL A 638 9.30 27.40 -30.27
C VAL A 638 8.56 28.64 -30.78
N ARG A 639 9.13 29.84 -30.60
CA ARG A 639 8.50 31.13 -30.93
C ARG A 639 8.94 31.63 -32.32
N ARG A 640 8.44 30.99 -33.40
CA ARG A 640 8.81 31.29 -34.81
C ARG A 640 8.67 32.77 -35.22
N LYS A 641 7.64 33.49 -34.72
CA LYS A 641 7.43 34.92 -34.99
C LYS A 641 8.52 35.81 -34.37
N VAL A 642 8.88 35.52 -33.12
CA VAL A 642 9.95 36.22 -32.40
C VAL A 642 11.30 35.92 -33.04
N CYS A 643 11.52 34.68 -33.47
CA CYS A 643 12.72 34.30 -34.21
C CYS A 643 12.88 35.04 -35.54
N LYS A 644 11.78 35.32 -36.26
CA LYS A 644 11.81 36.12 -37.48
C LYS A 644 12.21 37.56 -37.21
N LEU A 645 11.63 38.18 -36.18
CA LEU A 645 11.96 39.56 -35.78
C LEU A 645 13.42 39.69 -35.31
N VAL A 646 13.92 38.71 -34.55
CA VAL A 646 15.33 38.64 -34.13
C VAL A 646 16.27 38.49 -35.32
N HIS A 647 15.90 37.69 -36.31
CA HIS A 647 16.68 37.50 -37.54
C HIS A 647 16.74 38.77 -38.40
N GLU A 648 15.63 39.52 -38.48
CA GLU A 648 15.53 40.80 -39.20
C GLU A 648 16.15 41.99 -38.43
N GLY A 649 16.63 41.77 -37.19
CA GLY A 649 17.29 42.80 -36.37
C GLY A 649 16.32 43.73 -35.62
N HIS A 650 15.03 43.41 -35.58
CA HIS A 650 14.00 44.20 -34.89
C HIS A 650 13.87 43.80 -33.42
N ILE A 651 14.39 44.63 -32.51
CA ILE A 651 14.26 44.45 -31.05
C ILE A 651 13.14 45.35 -30.54
N THR A 652 11.90 44.87 -30.60
CA THR A 652 10.72 45.55 -30.05
C THR A 652 10.42 45.11 -28.61
N ASP A 653 9.57 45.84 -27.89
CA ASP A 653 9.16 45.48 -26.52
C ASP A 653 8.54 44.08 -26.42
N GLN A 654 7.88 43.63 -27.49
CA GLN A 654 7.35 42.26 -27.61
C GLN A 654 8.47 41.20 -27.65
N VAL A 655 9.59 41.50 -28.32
CA VAL A 655 10.77 40.63 -28.35
C VAL A 655 11.44 40.62 -26.98
N LEU A 656 11.59 41.77 -26.32
CA LEU A 656 12.18 41.85 -24.98
C LEU A 656 11.34 41.11 -23.92
N SER A 657 10.02 41.25 -23.95
CA SER A 657 9.12 40.48 -23.08
C SER A 657 9.24 38.98 -23.34
N ALA A 658 9.33 38.57 -24.61
CA ALA A 658 9.50 37.17 -24.96
C ALA A 658 10.87 36.61 -24.53
N LEU A 659 11.92 37.43 -24.55
CA LEU A 659 13.25 37.06 -24.05
C LEU A 659 13.27 36.94 -22.52
N ASP A 660 12.51 37.78 -21.80
CA ASP A 660 12.36 37.67 -20.34
C ASP A 660 11.61 36.39 -19.93
N ASP A 661 10.58 35.99 -20.66
CA ASP A 661 9.92 34.70 -20.44
C ASP A 661 10.89 33.52 -20.64
N VAL A 662 11.69 33.58 -21.71
CA VAL A 662 12.72 32.57 -22.02
C VAL A 662 13.82 32.54 -20.95
N ALA A 663 14.17 33.69 -20.38
CA ALA A 663 15.11 33.78 -19.26
C ALA A 663 14.52 33.18 -17.96
N LYS A 664 13.22 33.37 -17.71
CA LYS A 664 12.48 32.78 -16.58
C LYS A 664 12.27 31.26 -16.70
N GLY A 665 12.34 30.71 -17.92
CA GLY A 665 12.07 29.29 -18.17
C GLY A 665 10.57 28.96 -18.27
N ILE A 666 9.77 29.96 -18.68
CA ILE A 666 8.33 29.86 -18.99
C ILE A 666 8.15 29.75 -20.51
#